data_AF-C0XGT8-F1
#
_entry.id   AF-C0XGT8-F1
#
_cell.length_a   1.000
_cell.length_b   1.000
_cell.length_c   1.000
_cell.angle_alpha   90.00
_cell.angle_beta   90.00
_cell.angle_gamma   90.00
#
_symmetry.space_group_name_H-M   'P 1'
#
loop_
_entity.id
_entity.type
_entity.pdbx_description
1 polymer ?
#
loop_
_entity_poly.entity_id
_entity_poly.type
_entity_poly.pdbx_seq_one_letter_code
_entity_poly.pdbx_strand_id
1 'polypeptide(L)'
;MSTASDAAKNAYNSALSTLNKTESVYEQANTDYLNMLDQSTDGDDTGKYVSINQAGNKKVGQYTAKTTIPYIGAQYILPCNDGYLGTESSSDGLCFVRFDGSLNPLDYMTVKNGGHGGSFGLDGSGNIWSDTLASNGGYQISKFSYQAGKTIDAHNLTALATFPDLIRVNYDQSSNMLGYTRGTKYYVCDPGDIDNPKYSIDLTAIGYDVGSQTWQSQSLSLPYLWWHTGSYSTADPATLGCVNVETNTLQFVKTYDTSTFNMSYPLSEAETVFASGSVIYVGFNNHDSSTAVTYLFTLPVVNASKDLQKYLDTLNAAKSALAKAKSAFNSAKSDYQKYQSTGKSVVKDTREYKNATKDVKSQEKLVASTKKKIAIVTKQYAKATGTKKQALKNQLDALNKVLKEQSGALTKLKKRAKTAKNKLASVKKKQLTAQKNAERKMLKQEISANITTELAQFGGNKDVVIQPVNPGSKDSYVIIFADEEDITPTATVNSYPVIKGQPLNTITSYGTTQITITGHIQGKPNSLESIKKRWTKLQHWCENMIEVEYSGSVSNTHCLVETATQTHDKDYNNVIPVTVTLDYVNWADSNIKKKKKKTSSGKKNKTAGAGHKKSSKKYITVKAGDTYWKVAQKYNVSVSQLEKWNGWSATKIPVGKKMRYK
;
A
#
# COMPACT_ATOMS: atom_id res chain seq x y z
N MET A 1 -15.27 -5.04 -22.95
CA MET A 1 -14.85 -3.71 -22.43
C MET A 1 -15.74 -3.40 -21.23
N SER A 2 -15.20 -3.40 -20.02
CA SER A 2 -15.99 -3.05 -18.84
C SER A 2 -16.49 -1.61 -18.98
N THR A 3 -17.72 -1.36 -18.58
CA THR A 3 -18.27 -0.01 -18.65
C THR A 3 -17.56 0.89 -17.64
N ALA A 4 -17.56 2.20 -17.86
CA ALA A 4 -17.10 3.22 -16.91
C ALA A 4 -17.64 3.03 -15.48
N SER A 5 -18.82 2.41 -15.38
CA SER A 5 -19.48 2.04 -14.13
C SER A 5 -18.68 1.03 -13.32
N ASP A 6 -18.04 0.10 -14.02
CA ASP A 6 -17.30 -1.00 -13.42
C ASP A 6 -15.96 -0.46 -12.91
N ALA A 7 -15.31 0.45 -13.63
CA ALA A 7 -14.04 1.05 -13.21
C ALA A 7 -14.13 1.83 -11.88
N ALA A 8 -15.06 2.78 -11.76
CA ALA A 8 -15.21 3.57 -10.53
C ALA A 8 -15.72 2.73 -9.34
N LYS A 9 -16.57 1.74 -9.61
CA LYS A 9 -17.06 0.79 -8.59
C LYS A 9 -15.94 -0.15 -8.14
N ASN A 10 -15.13 -0.66 -9.07
CA ASN A 10 -13.97 -1.51 -8.78
C ASN A 10 -12.92 -0.74 -7.99
N ALA A 11 -12.65 0.52 -8.33
CA ALA A 11 -11.76 1.40 -7.56
C ALA A 11 -12.24 1.59 -6.11
N TYR A 12 -13.53 1.88 -5.94
CA TYR A 12 -14.13 1.99 -4.61
C TYR A 12 -14.02 0.67 -3.82
N ASN A 13 -14.37 -0.46 -4.43
CA ASN A 13 -14.29 -1.77 -3.79
C ASN A 13 -12.84 -2.17 -3.44
N SER A 14 -11.90 -1.89 -4.33
CA SER A 14 -10.47 -2.15 -4.11
C SER A 14 -9.91 -1.29 -2.98
N ALA A 15 -10.25 0.01 -2.95
CA ALA A 15 -9.86 0.91 -1.87
C ALA A 15 -10.48 0.50 -0.52
N LEU A 16 -11.74 0.03 -0.53
CA LEU A 16 -12.40 -0.52 0.67
C LEU A 16 -11.73 -1.80 1.16
N SER A 17 -11.41 -2.74 0.26
CA SER A 17 -10.69 -3.96 0.61
C SER A 17 -9.31 -3.65 1.20
N THR A 18 -8.59 -2.69 0.62
CA THR A 18 -7.30 -2.24 1.12
C THR A 18 -7.43 -1.60 2.50
N LEU A 19 -8.43 -0.73 2.70
CA LEU A 19 -8.72 -0.13 4.00
C LEU A 19 -8.94 -1.20 5.07
N ASN A 20 -9.83 -2.16 4.82
CA ASN A 20 -10.13 -3.22 5.79
C ASN A 20 -8.89 -4.07 6.14
N LYS A 21 -8.07 -4.44 5.14
CA LYS A 21 -6.81 -5.16 5.37
C LYS A 21 -5.84 -4.34 6.23
N THR A 22 -5.70 -3.04 5.93
CA THR A 22 -4.78 -2.16 6.65
C THR A 22 -5.25 -1.90 8.08
N GLU A 23 -6.57 -1.84 8.30
CA GLU A 23 -7.18 -1.71 9.63
C GLU A 23 -6.89 -2.94 10.49
N SER A 24 -7.05 -4.16 9.94
CA SER A 24 -6.67 -5.40 10.64
C SER A 24 -5.17 -5.47 10.97
N VAL A 25 -4.29 -5.05 10.04
CA VAL A 25 -2.83 -4.99 10.32
C VAL A 25 -2.51 -3.98 11.43
N TYR A 26 -3.18 -2.83 11.44
CA TYR A 26 -3.03 -1.84 12.52
C TYR A 26 -3.52 -2.40 13.86
N GLU A 27 -4.68 -3.06 13.90
CA GLU A 27 -5.22 -3.67 15.12
C GLU A 27 -4.27 -4.74 15.69
N GLN A 28 -3.70 -5.58 14.82
CA GLN A 28 -2.70 -6.57 15.21
C GLN A 28 -1.44 -5.91 15.76
N ALA A 29 -0.85 -4.95 15.04
CA ALA A 29 0.37 -4.26 15.48
C ALA A 29 0.16 -3.48 16.80
N ASN A 30 -1.04 -2.94 17.00
CA ASN A 30 -1.40 -2.28 18.26
C ASN A 30 -1.54 -3.28 19.40
N THR A 31 -2.17 -4.44 19.16
CA THR A 31 -2.25 -5.53 20.13
C THR A 31 -0.87 -6.05 20.49
N ASP A 32 0.00 -6.29 19.51
CA ASP A 32 1.36 -6.77 19.71
C ASP A 32 2.20 -5.77 20.53
N TYR A 33 2.09 -4.48 20.22
CA TYR A 33 2.76 -3.43 21.00
C TYR A 33 2.25 -3.35 22.44
N LEU A 34 0.93 -3.41 22.65
CA LEU A 34 0.35 -3.39 24.00
C LEU A 34 0.75 -4.62 24.80
N ASN A 35 0.71 -5.81 24.20
CA ASN A 35 1.18 -7.04 24.85
C ASN A 35 2.66 -6.95 25.23
N MET A 36 3.49 -6.34 24.39
CA MET A 36 4.90 -6.11 24.68
C MET A 36 5.10 -5.06 25.76
N LEU A 37 4.25 -4.02 25.77
CA LEU A 37 4.24 -3.00 26.80
C LEU A 37 3.86 -3.60 28.16
N ASP A 38 2.84 -4.45 28.22
CA ASP A 38 2.41 -5.17 29.43
C ASP A 38 3.49 -6.17 29.90
N GLN A 39 4.21 -6.81 28.97
CA GLN A 39 5.39 -7.63 29.30
C GLN A 39 6.58 -6.79 29.78
N SER A 40 6.64 -5.50 29.43
CA SER A 40 7.66 -4.56 29.88
C SER A 40 7.30 -3.83 31.18
N THR A 41 6.03 -3.82 31.60
CA THR A 41 5.59 -3.14 32.83
C THR A 41 5.99 -3.85 34.13
N ASP A 42 6.55 -5.06 34.06
CA ASP A 42 7.22 -5.75 35.17
C ASP A 42 8.75 -5.52 35.20
N GLY A 43 9.28 -4.68 34.30
CA GLY A 43 10.70 -4.37 34.18
C GLY A 43 10.98 -2.90 34.41
N ASP A 44 11.36 -2.55 35.63
CA ASP A 44 12.11 -1.31 35.86
C ASP A 44 13.54 -1.44 35.28
N ASP A 45 14.27 -0.33 35.15
CA ASP A 45 15.69 -0.23 34.72
C ASP A 45 16.70 -1.11 35.53
N THR A 46 16.27 -2.01 36.42
CA THR A 46 17.06 -2.90 37.31
C THR A 46 17.60 -4.18 36.67
N GLY A 47 17.29 -4.50 35.41
CA GLY A 47 18.01 -5.54 34.66
C GLY A 47 17.42 -6.95 34.59
N LYS A 48 16.11 -7.05 34.27
CA LYS A 48 15.54 -8.27 33.67
C LYS A 48 15.59 -8.14 32.14
N TYR A 49 16.42 -8.96 31.48
CA TYR A 49 16.82 -8.75 30.08
C TYR A 49 16.29 -9.81 29.10
N VAL A 50 15.65 -10.88 29.58
CA VAL A 50 15.32 -12.05 28.76
C VAL A 50 13.93 -12.60 29.07
N SER A 51 13.14 -12.87 28.03
CA SER A 51 11.86 -13.59 28.07
C SER A 51 11.69 -14.48 26.83
N ILE A 52 10.52 -15.08 26.64
CA ILE A 52 10.22 -15.98 25.50
C ILE A 52 8.93 -15.60 24.75
N ASN A 53 8.98 -15.70 23.43
CA ASN A 53 7.81 -15.54 22.56
C ASN A 53 7.16 -16.90 22.25
N GLN A 54 6.17 -17.29 23.07
CA GLN A 54 5.44 -18.55 22.88
C GLN A 54 4.63 -18.59 21.56
N ALA A 55 4.05 -17.47 21.13
CA ALA A 55 3.26 -17.40 19.89
C ALA A 55 4.13 -17.65 18.64
N GLY A 56 5.43 -17.39 18.74
CA GLY A 56 6.42 -17.67 17.70
C GLY A 56 6.91 -19.12 17.67
N ASN A 57 6.28 -20.06 18.39
CA ASN A 57 6.73 -21.44 18.46
C ASN A 57 6.81 -22.10 17.07
N LYS A 58 7.81 -22.96 16.87
CA LYS A 58 7.95 -23.78 15.66
C LYS A 58 8.24 -25.22 16.03
N LYS A 59 7.44 -26.14 15.51
CA LYS A 59 7.68 -27.58 15.64
C LYS A 59 8.96 -27.95 14.90
N VAL A 60 9.92 -28.53 15.63
CA VAL A 60 11.15 -29.11 15.08
C VAL A 60 10.85 -30.49 14.51
N GLY A 61 10.16 -31.32 15.29
CA GLY A 61 9.82 -32.67 14.92
C GLY A 61 8.89 -33.31 15.95
N GLN A 62 8.54 -34.56 15.69
CA GLN A 62 7.81 -35.39 16.64
C GLN A 62 8.28 -36.83 16.52
N TYR A 63 8.26 -37.53 17.63
CA TYR A 63 8.68 -38.92 17.75
C TYR A 63 7.60 -39.70 18.50
N THR A 64 7.16 -40.80 17.92
CA THR A 64 6.27 -41.77 18.59
C THR A 64 7.11 -42.96 18.98
N ALA A 65 7.01 -43.36 20.26
CA ALA A 65 7.79 -44.47 20.79
C ALA A 65 7.65 -45.72 19.91
N LYS A 66 8.79 -46.33 19.55
CA LYS A 66 8.85 -47.51 18.68
C LYS A 66 9.29 -48.73 19.49
N THR A 67 8.78 -49.90 19.13
CA THR A 67 9.16 -51.19 19.76
C THR A 67 10.64 -51.55 19.63
N THR A 68 11.39 -50.85 18.78
CA THR A 68 12.82 -51.06 18.55
C THR A 68 13.72 -50.35 19.56
N ILE A 69 13.20 -49.34 20.27
CA ILE A 69 13.88 -48.68 21.37
C ILE A 69 13.33 -49.30 22.66
N PRO A 70 14.18 -49.70 23.61
CA PRO A 70 13.74 -50.50 24.75
C PRO A 70 12.79 -49.77 25.71
N TYR A 71 12.74 -48.44 25.67
CA TYR A 71 11.97 -47.59 26.58
C TYR A 71 10.99 -46.68 25.83
N ILE A 72 10.13 -45.97 26.55
CA ILE A 72 9.05 -45.15 25.98
C ILE A 72 9.11 -43.76 26.59
N GLY A 73 9.10 -42.73 25.72
CA GLY A 73 9.03 -41.33 26.12
C GLY A 73 10.42 -40.74 26.34
N ALA A 74 10.71 -39.68 25.57
CA ALA A 74 11.96 -38.96 25.75
C ALA A 74 11.93 -38.16 27.06
N GLN A 75 13.00 -38.25 27.84
CA GLN A 75 13.23 -37.49 29.06
C GLN A 75 13.92 -36.16 28.75
N TYR A 76 14.89 -36.19 27.84
CA TYR A 76 15.64 -34.99 27.44
C TYR A 76 16.15 -35.14 26.00
N ILE A 77 16.15 -34.05 25.21
CA ILE A 77 16.67 -34.05 23.83
C ILE A 77 17.59 -32.84 23.63
N LEU A 78 18.78 -33.07 23.09
CA LEU A 78 19.80 -32.05 22.87
C LEU A 78 20.28 -32.08 21.41
N PRO A 79 20.41 -30.93 20.72
CA PRO A 79 20.96 -30.89 19.36
C PRO A 79 22.43 -31.32 19.31
N CYS A 80 22.78 -32.19 18.36
CA CYS A 80 24.15 -32.62 18.08
C CYS A 80 24.50 -32.40 16.60
N ASN A 81 25.78 -32.56 16.24
CA ASN A 81 26.30 -32.16 14.91
C ASN A 81 25.51 -32.71 13.70
N ASP A 82 24.94 -33.90 13.80
CA ASP A 82 24.21 -34.59 12.73
C ASP A 82 22.72 -34.84 13.02
N GLY A 83 22.16 -34.17 14.05
CA GLY A 83 20.75 -34.31 14.41
C GLY A 83 20.49 -34.00 15.89
N TYR A 84 19.97 -34.98 16.62
CA TYR A 84 19.71 -34.85 18.05
C TYR A 84 20.14 -36.09 18.81
N LEU A 85 20.54 -35.92 20.07
CA LEU A 85 20.71 -37.00 21.02
C LEU A 85 19.65 -36.82 22.09
N GLY A 86 18.90 -37.87 22.40
CA GLY A 86 17.93 -37.86 23.48
C GLY A 86 18.12 -38.99 24.45
N THR A 87 17.44 -38.90 25.59
CA THR A 87 17.41 -39.91 26.64
C THR A 87 16.03 -40.52 26.77
N GLU A 88 15.98 -41.83 27.03
CA GLU A 88 14.77 -42.55 27.42
C GLU A 88 15.11 -43.46 28.60
N SER A 89 14.26 -43.52 29.63
CA SER A 89 14.58 -44.21 30.88
C SER A 89 13.56 -45.29 31.26
N SER A 90 14.00 -46.23 32.08
CA SER A 90 13.16 -47.21 32.79
C SER A 90 13.76 -47.54 34.15
N SER A 91 13.14 -48.46 34.90
CA SER A 91 13.70 -49.00 36.14
C SER A 91 15.07 -49.67 35.98
N ASP A 92 15.42 -50.14 34.79
CA ASP A 92 16.54 -51.06 34.56
C ASP A 92 17.77 -50.39 33.88
N GLY A 93 17.67 -49.10 33.53
CA GLY A 93 18.76 -48.35 32.91
C GLY A 93 18.30 -47.15 32.07
N LEU A 94 19.27 -46.45 31.49
CA LEU A 94 19.09 -45.27 30.66
C LEU A 94 19.53 -45.56 29.22
N CYS A 95 18.73 -45.19 28.24
CA CYS A 95 19.12 -45.24 26.83
C CYS A 95 19.41 -43.84 26.30
N PHE A 96 20.51 -43.71 25.57
CA PHE A 96 20.79 -42.54 24.73
C PHE A 96 20.45 -42.90 23.29
N VAL A 97 19.53 -42.17 22.69
CA VAL A 97 18.99 -42.41 21.34
C VAL A 97 19.44 -41.29 20.42
N ARG A 98 20.06 -41.63 19.29
CA ARG A 98 20.34 -40.64 18.24
C ARG A 98 19.17 -40.52 17.29
N PHE A 99 18.89 -39.29 16.89
CA PHE A 99 17.86 -38.94 15.94
C PHE A 99 18.44 -38.14 14.78
N ASP A 100 17.82 -38.24 13.61
CA ASP A 100 18.07 -37.32 12.50
C ASP A 100 17.47 -35.92 12.75
N GLY A 101 17.68 -34.99 11.81
CA GLY A 101 17.14 -33.63 11.90
C GLY A 101 15.60 -33.51 11.96
N SER A 102 14.86 -34.60 11.71
CA SER A 102 13.39 -34.66 11.78
C SER A 102 12.87 -35.44 13.00
N LEU A 103 13.74 -35.78 13.95
CA LEU A 103 13.45 -36.65 15.10
C LEU A 103 13.08 -38.10 14.75
N ASN A 104 13.59 -38.64 13.64
CA ASN A 104 13.52 -40.08 13.41
C ASN A 104 14.70 -40.77 14.11
N PRO A 105 14.46 -41.84 14.91
CA PRO A 105 15.54 -42.54 15.59
C PRO A 105 16.44 -43.28 14.59
N LEU A 106 17.75 -43.22 14.83
CA LEU A 106 18.81 -43.80 14.00
C LEU A 106 19.42 -45.04 14.66
N ASP A 107 19.94 -44.87 15.87
CA ASP A 107 20.60 -45.89 16.69
C ASP A 107 20.52 -45.48 18.16
N TYR A 108 20.86 -46.40 19.07
CA TYR A 108 20.89 -46.11 20.52
C TYR A 108 22.05 -46.82 21.21
N MET A 109 22.42 -46.34 22.39
CA MET A 109 23.27 -47.05 23.36
C MET A 109 22.54 -47.17 24.70
N THR A 110 22.91 -48.16 25.50
CA THR A 110 22.36 -48.37 26.85
C THR A 110 23.43 -48.14 27.90
N VAL A 111 23.08 -47.42 28.95
CA VAL A 111 23.88 -47.21 30.15
C VAL A 111 23.15 -47.88 31.31
N LYS A 112 23.62 -49.07 31.71
CA LYS A 112 23.17 -49.69 32.96
C LYS A 112 23.56 -48.80 34.12
N ASN A 113 22.68 -48.69 35.12
CA ASN A 113 22.87 -47.79 36.25
C ASN A 113 23.00 -46.31 35.81
N GLY A 114 22.42 -45.96 34.67
CA GLY A 114 22.52 -44.62 34.06
C GLY A 114 21.63 -43.55 34.68
N GLY A 115 20.77 -43.88 35.66
CA GLY A 115 19.86 -42.92 36.27
C GLY A 115 18.63 -42.60 35.41
N HIS A 116 18.01 -41.44 35.66
CA HIS A 116 16.75 -41.04 35.04
C HIS A 116 16.94 -40.29 33.71
N GLY A 117 18.03 -39.53 33.56
CA GLY A 117 18.38 -38.86 32.30
C GLY A 117 17.52 -37.65 31.94
N GLY A 118 16.93 -36.96 32.92
CA GLY A 118 16.16 -35.72 32.72
C GLY A 118 17.00 -34.51 32.28
N SER A 119 18.33 -34.59 32.35
CA SER A 119 19.23 -33.64 31.67
C SER A 119 20.60 -34.26 31.45
N PHE A 120 21.30 -33.81 30.40
CA PHE A 120 22.71 -34.09 30.17
C PHE A 120 23.31 -32.98 29.29
N GLY A 121 24.62 -33.00 29.07
CA GLY A 121 25.29 -32.10 28.12
C GLY A 121 26.30 -32.81 27.22
N LEU A 122 26.69 -32.14 26.14
CA LEU A 122 27.72 -32.61 25.20
C LEU A 122 28.88 -31.62 25.20
N ASP A 123 30.12 -32.13 25.26
CA ASP A 123 31.29 -31.32 24.98
C ASP A 123 31.60 -31.24 23.48
N GLY A 124 32.55 -30.37 23.11
CA GLY A 124 32.94 -30.18 21.71
C GLY A 124 33.54 -31.42 21.02
N SER A 125 33.87 -32.47 21.78
CA SER A 125 34.30 -33.78 21.25
C SER A 125 33.14 -34.79 21.16
N GLY A 126 31.92 -34.40 21.54
CA GLY A 126 30.75 -35.27 21.56
C GLY A 126 30.70 -36.20 22.78
N ASN A 127 31.49 -35.96 23.82
CA ASN A 127 31.35 -36.72 25.07
C ASN A 127 30.12 -36.26 25.84
N ILE A 128 29.42 -37.22 26.41
CA ILE A 128 28.24 -37.06 27.23
C ILE A 128 28.67 -36.77 28.66
N TRP A 129 28.09 -35.70 29.23
CA TRP A 129 28.14 -35.34 30.64
C TRP A 129 26.78 -35.59 31.26
N SER A 130 26.67 -36.58 32.13
CA SER A 130 25.39 -37.03 32.70
C SER A 130 25.56 -37.38 34.17
N ASP A 131 24.47 -37.27 34.94
CA ASP A 131 24.36 -38.01 36.19
C ASP A 131 24.21 -39.51 35.88
N THR A 132 24.82 -40.33 36.72
CA THR A 132 24.64 -41.78 36.73
C THR A 132 24.64 -42.29 38.17
N LEU A 133 24.18 -43.51 38.40
CA LEU A 133 24.26 -44.13 39.72
C LEU A 133 25.71 -44.53 40.02
N ALA A 134 26.12 -44.28 41.26
CA ALA A 134 27.42 -44.68 41.78
C ALA A 134 27.32 -46.08 42.41
N SER A 135 28.43 -46.82 42.40
CA SER A 135 28.48 -48.19 42.95
C SER A 135 28.20 -48.28 44.45
N ASN A 136 28.29 -47.15 45.16
CA ASN A 136 27.97 -47.03 46.59
C ASN A 136 26.48 -46.73 46.87
N GLY A 137 25.61 -46.72 45.85
CA GLY A 137 24.18 -46.44 45.97
C GLY A 137 23.80 -44.96 45.91
N GLY A 138 24.78 -44.06 45.74
CA GLY A 138 24.53 -42.63 45.48
C GLY A 138 24.49 -42.30 43.98
N TYR A 139 24.77 -41.04 43.66
CA TYR A 139 24.88 -40.52 42.28
C TYR A 139 26.30 -40.03 42.01
N GLN A 140 26.70 -40.02 40.75
CA GLN A 140 27.99 -39.49 40.30
C GLN A 140 27.84 -38.68 39.02
N ILE A 141 28.77 -37.75 38.82
CA ILE A 141 28.93 -37.06 37.53
C ILE A 141 29.87 -37.90 36.68
N SER A 142 29.38 -38.33 35.52
CA SER A 142 30.10 -39.21 34.60
C SER A 142 30.34 -38.52 33.26
N LYS A 143 31.51 -38.78 32.68
CA LYS A 143 31.88 -38.38 31.32
C LYS A 143 32.23 -39.60 30.48
N PHE A 144 31.56 -39.78 29.34
CA PHE A 144 31.78 -40.93 28.46
C PHE A 144 31.40 -40.61 27.01
N SER A 145 31.96 -41.36 26.05
CA SER A 145 31.64 -41.19 24.63
C SER A 145 30.44 -42.04 24.22
N TYR A 146 29.65 -41.53 23.28
CA TYR A 146 28.55 -42.28 22.67
C TYR A 146 29.05 -43.49 21.89
N GLN A 147 28.39 -44.65 22.04
CA GLN A 147 28.77 -45.91 21.38
C GLN A 147 27.55 -46.64 20.81
N ALA A 148 27.24 -46.39 19.53
CA ALA A 148 26.06 -46.96 18.86
C ALA A 148 25.95 -48.49 19.05
N GLY A 149 24.78 -48.94 19.50
CA GLY A 149 24.44 -50.35 19.72
C GLY A 149 25.15 -51.02 20.90
N LYS A 150 25.90 -50.28 21.72
CA LYS A 150 26.62 -50.84 22.88
C LYS A 150 25.85 -50.64 24.17
N THR A 151 26.09 -51.56 25.10
CA THR A 151 25.69 -51.43 26.50
C THR A 151 26.94 -51.21 27.34
N ILE A 152 26.96 -50.15 28.13
CA ILE A 152 27.99 -49.87 29.13
C ILE A 152 27.35 -49.89 30.53
N ASP A 153 28.18 -49.97 31.56
CA ASP A 153 27.76 -49.89 32.95
C ASP A 153 28.38 -48.65 33.60
N ALA A 154 27.54 -47.80 34.19
CA ALA A 154 27.99 -46.59 34.85
C ALA A 154 28.97 -46.86 36.00
N HIS A 155 28.88 -48.01 36.68
CA HIS A 155 29.81 -48.37 37.75
C HIS A 155 31.26 -48.57 37.28
N ASN A 156 31.47 -48.77 35.98
CA ASN A 156 32.80 -48.90 35.38
C ASN A 156 33.36 -47.55 34.88
N LEU A 157 32.57 -46.46 34.98
CA LEU A 157 33.02 -45.13 34.60
C LEU A 157 33.77 -44.47 35.75
N THR A 158 34.78 -43.68 35.42
CA THR A 158 35.46 -42.82 36.41
C THR A 158 34.50 -41.72 36.87
N ALA A 159 34.15 -41.72 38.15
CA ALA A 159 33.36 -40.66 38.76
C ALA A 159 34.19 -39.37 38.83
N LEU A 160 33.68 -38.29 38.25
CA LEU A 160 34.28 -36.96 38.38
C LEU A 160 33.97 -36.31 39.72
N ALA A 161 32.78 -36.59 40.25
CA ALA A 161 32.34 -36.26 41.60
C ALA A 161 31.25 -37.26 42.03
N THR A 162 31.08 -37.48 43.33
CA THR A 162 30.06 -38.39 43.89
C THR A 162 29.22 -37.69 44.95
N PHE A 163 27.95 -38.03 45.02
CA PHE A 163 26.95 -37.42 45.89
C PHE A 163 26.03 -38.49 46.48
N PRO A 164 25.60 -38.35 47.74
CA PRO A 164 24.67 -39.30 48.36
C PRO A 164 23.22 -39.13 47.88
N ASP A 165 22.89 -37.97 47.30
CA ASP A 165 21.53 -37.59 46.90
C ASP A 165 21.42 -37.46 45.38
N LEU A 166 20.20 -37.51 44.85
CA LEU A 166 19.92 -37.27 43.43
C LEU A 166 20.52 -35.94 42.97
N ILE A 167 21.20 -36.00 41.83
CA ILE A 167 21.64 -34.83 41.07
C ILE A 167 21.07 -34.90 39.65
N ARG A 168 20.98 -33.75 38.97
CA ARG A 168 20.81 -33.69 37.52
C ARG A 168 21.91 -32.84 36.95
N VAL A 169 22.51 -33.28 35.83
CA VAL A 169 23.70 -32.65 35.26
C VAL A 169 23.40 -32.03 33.90
N ASN A 170 24.04 -30.91 33.59
CA ASN A 170 24.10 -30.36 32.25
C ASN A 170 25.46 -29.68 32.03
N TYR A 171 25.87 -29.51 30.77
CA TYR A 171 27.15 -28.91 30.42
C TYR A 171 26.95 -27.85 29.33
N ASP A 172 27.41 -26.62 29.60
CA ASP A 172 27.43 -25.53 28.64
C ASP A 172 28.75 -25.56 27.88
N GLN A 173 28.71 -26.07 26.64
CA GLN A 173 29.88 -26.15 25.77
C GLN A 173 30.45 -24.76 25.45
N SER A 174 29.60 -23.74 25.31
CA SER A 174 30.04 -22.41 24.86
C SER A 174 30.91 -21.71 25.89
N SER A 175 30.59 -21.93 27.17
CA SER A 175 31.28 -21.33 28.30
C SER A 175 32.22 -22.30 29.03
N ASN A 176 32.26 -23.57 28.61
CA ASN A 176 32.96 -24.68 29.27
C ASN A 176 32.60 -24.79 30.76
N MET A 177 31.31 -24.81 31.07
CA MET A 177 30.82 -24.78 32.45
C MET A 177 29.90 -25.97 32.75
N LEU A 178 30.11 -26.60 33.89
CA LEU A 178 29.30 -27.70 34.38
C LEU A 178 28.22 -27.17 35.33
N GLY A 179 26.99 -27.58 35.09
CA GLY A 179 25.85 -27.24 35.93
C GLY A 179 25.25 -28.49 36.54
N TYR A 180 24.91 -28.45 37.83
CA TYR A 180 24.18 -29.55 38.45
C TYR A 180 23.24 -29.10 39.57
N THR A 181 22.13 -29.83 39.73
CA THR A 181 21.23 -29.65 40.88
C THR A 181 21.58 -30.63 41.99
N ARG A 182 21.42 -30.21 43.24
CA ARG A 182 21.43 -31.08 44.41
C ARG A 182 20.56 -30.47 45.51
N GLY A 183 19.59 -31.23 46.00
CA GLY A 183 18.60 -30.71 46.96
C GLY A 183 17.83 -29.53 46.35
N THR A 184 17.76 -28.40 47.07
CA THR A 184 17.09 -27.18 46.61
C THR A 184 18.01 -26.19 45.91
N LYS A 185 19.22 -26.62 45.49
CA LYS A 185 20.21 -25.73 44.89
C LYS A 185 20.64 -26.18 43.51
N TYR A 186 20.97 -25.20 42.68
CA TYR A 186 21.69 -25.35 41.42
C TYR A 186 23.10 -24.78 41.57
N TYR A 187 24.11 -25.51 41.10
CA TYR A 187 25.52 -25.14 41.16
C TYR A 187 26.08 -25.01 39.76
N VAL A 188 26.89 -23.97 39.53
CA VAL A 188 27.71 -23.80 38.32
C VAL A 188 29.16 -23.88 38.73
N CYS A 189 29.93 -24.76 38.12
CA CYS A 189 31.33 -25.02 38.46
C CYS A 189 32.19 -25.20 37.21
N ASP A 190 33.49 -24.97 37.38
CA ASP A 190 34.48 -25.36 36.40
C ASP A 190 34.54 -26.90 36.36
N PRO A 191 34.57 -27.55 35.17
CA PRO A 191 34.51 -29.02 35.09
C PRO A 191 35.68 -29.75 35.77
N GLY A 192 36.80 -29.06 36.02
CA GLY A 192 37.95 -29.58 36.75
C GLY A 192 37.98 -29.23 38.25
N ASP A 193 37.00 -28.45 38.74
CA ASP A 193 36.92 -27.97 40.13
C ASP A 193 35.46 -27.98 40.62
N ILE A 194 34.85 -29.17 40.61
CA ILE A 194 33.42 -29.37 40.91
C ILE A 194 33.10 -29.06 42.38
N ASP A 195 34.07 -29.27 43.28
CA ASP A 195 33.89 -29.07 44.73
C ASP A 195 33.84 -27.58 45.13
N ASN A 196 34.22 -26.66 44.24
CA ASN A 196 34.20 -25.22 44.47
C ASN A 196 33.29 -24.50 43.43
N PRO A 197 31.96 -24.54 43.59
CA PRO A 197 31.03 -23.87 42.67
C PRO A 197 31.28 -22.37 42.56
N LYS A 198 31.36 -21.88 41.32
CA LYS A 198 31.49 -20.47 40.98
C LYS A 198 30.21 -19.68 41.27
N TYR A 199 29.06 -20.28 40.97
CA TYR A 199 27.75 -19.70 41.26
C TYR A 199 26.84 -20.75 41.92
N SER A 200 25.95 -20.31 42.80
CA SER A 200 24.90 -21.16 43.37
C SER A 200 23.57 -20.42 43.41
N ILE A 201 22.50 -21.09 42.99
CA ILE A 201 21.14 -20.56 43.00
C ILE A 201 20.27 -21.41 43.91
N ASP A 202 19.49 -20.76 44.77
CA ASP A 202 18.43 -21.42 45.52
C ASP A 202 17.20 -21.53 44.62
N LEU A 203 16.77 -22.75 44.33
CA LEU A 203 15.66 -23.04 43.44
C LEU A 203 14.35 -22.44 43.98
N THR A 204 14.17 -22.43 45.31
CA THR A 204 12.96 -21.85 45.93
C THR A 204 12.89 -20.34 45.76
N ALA A 205 14.05 -19.67 45.72
CA ALA A 205 14.12 -18.22 45.53
C ALA A 205 13.83 -17.78 44.08
N ILE A 206 13.84 -18.71 43.12
CA ILE A 206 13.56 -18.45 41.71
C ILE A 206 12.17 -18.94 41.27
N GLY A 207 11.29 -19.21 42.24
CA GLY A 207 9.90 -19.56 41.97
C GLY A 207 9.66 -21.03 41.62
N TYR A 208 10.60 -21.93 41.95
CA TYR A 208 10.34 -23.37 42.00
C TYR A 208 9.70 -23.73 43.34
N ASP A 209 8.50 -24.31 43.31
CA ASP A 209 7.79 -24.73 44.52
C ASP A 209 8.02 -26.22 44.81
N VAL A 210 8.78 -26.48 45.86
CA VAL A 210 9.25 -27.82 46.23
C VAL A 210 8.07 -28.65 46.73
N GLY A 211 7.78 -29.74 46.02
CA GLY A 211 6.74 -30.70 46.37
C GLY A 211 5.40 -30.49 45.67
N SER A 212 5.17 -29.31 45.07
CA SER A 212 4.02 -29.06 44.19
C SER A 212 4.40 -29.09 42.71
N GLN A 213 5.65 -28.77 42.37
CA GLN A 213 6.16 -28.83 41.01
C GLN A 213 7.18 -29.95 40.79
N THR A 214 6.97 -30.71 39.72
CA THR A 214 7.90 -31.76 39.29
C THR A 214 9.04 -31.13 38.47
N TRP A 215 10.29 -31.31 38.89
CA TRP A 215 11.45 -30.84 38.13
C TRP A 215 11.81 -31.82 37.01
N GLN A 216 11.63 -31.40 35.77
CA GLN A 216 11.77 -32.27 34.60
C GLN A 216 13.16 -32.14 33.98
N SER A 217 13.59 -30.91 33.67
CA SER A 217 14.90 -30.69 33.07
C SER A 217 15.46 -29.29 33.32
N GLN A 218 16.72 -29.13 32.91
CA GLN A 218 17.49 -27.91 33.10
C GLN A 218 18.51 -27.73 31.98
N SER A 219 18.85 -26.48 31.69
CA SER A 219 19.90 -26.12 30.74
C SER A 219 20.62 -24.86 31.21
N LEU A 220 21.95 -24.94 31.23
CA LEU A 220 22.84 -23.79 31.41
C LEU A 220 23.26 -23.27 30.04
N SER A 221 23.07 -21.97 29.84
CA SER A 221 23.68 -21.20 28.76
C SER A 221 24.05 -19.86 29.38
N LEU A 222 25.30 -19.73 29.85
CA LEU A 222 25.68 -18.60 30.69
C LEU A 222 25.39 -17.26 29.99
N PRO A 223 24.87 -16.25 30.72
CA PRO A 223 24.71 -16.21 32.18
C PRO A 223 23.37 -16.80 32.69
N TYR A 224 22.62 -17.55 31.88
CA TYR A 224 21.28 -18.00 32.21
C TYR A 224 21.18 -19.49 32.55
N LEU A 225 20.45 -19.78 33.61
CA LEU A 225 19.90 -21.10 33.89
C LEU A 225 18.43 -21.11 33.46
N TRP A 226 18.09 -22.09 32.66
CA TRP A 226 16.74 -22.41 32.22
C TRP A 226 16.28 -23.70 32.89
N TRP A 227 15.03 -23.76 33.34
CA TRP A 227 14.47 -24.97 33.93
C TRP A 227 13.04 -25.22 33.46
N HIS A 228 12.69 -26.49 33.38
CA HIS A 228 11.38 -26.98 32.99
C HIS A 228 10.78 -27.77 34.13
N THR A 229 9.57 -27.41 34.54
CA THR A 229 8.80 -28.12 35.54
C THR A 229 7.41 -28.46 35.01
N GLY A 230 6.70 -29.35 35.70
CA GLY A 230 5.35 -29.76 35.35
C GLY A 230 5.25 -31.27 35.22
N SER A 231 4.07 -31.84 35.48
CA SER A 231 3.78 -33.25 35.30
C SER A 231 2.62 -33.44 34.33
N TYR A 232 2.23 -34.68 34.07
CA TYR A 232 1.02 -35.03 33.33
C TYR A 232 -0.26 -34.75 34.14
N SER A 233 -0.45 -33.51 34.60
CA SER A 233 -1.56 -33.07 35.46
C SER A 233 -1.88 -31.59 35.24
N THR A 234 -3.15 -31.22 35.36
CA THR A 234 -3.53 -29.79 35.38
C THR A 234 -3.17 -29.10 36.70
N ALA A 235 -2.86 -29.87 37.75
CA ALA A 235 -2.44 -29.34 39.05
C ALA A 235 -0.97 -28.91 39.08
N ASP A 236 -0.14 -29.46 38.19
CA ASP A 236 1.28 -29.15 38.04
C ASP A 236 1.59 -28.93 36.54
N PRO A 237 1.14 -27.80 35.97
CA PRO A 237 1.22 -27.55 34.55
C PRO A 237 2.66 -27.26 34.10
N ALA A 238 2.97 -27.62 32.85
CA ALA A 238 4.24 -27.34 32.23
C ALA A 238 4.63 -25.85 32.37
N THR A 239 5.78 -25.60 32.99
CA THR A 239 6.24 -24.27 33.39
C THR A 239 7.73 -24.12 33.09
N LEU A 240 8.09 -23.01 32.46
CA LEU A 240 9.45 -22.64 32.15
C LEU A 240 9.89 -21.46 33.01
N GLY A 241 11.09 -21.52 33.55
CA GLY A 241 11.71 -20.36 34.15
C GLY A 241 13.12 -20.09 33.65
N CYS A 242 13.56 -18.87 33.92
CA CYS A 242 14.90 -18.39 33.60
C CYS A 242 15.43 -17.47 34.71
N VAL A 243 16.68 -17.68 35.11
CA VAL A 243 17.39 -16.88 36.11
C VAL A 243 18.77 -16.53 35.56
N ASN A 244 19.22 -15.30 35.79
CA ASN A 244 20.62 -14.96 35.60
C ASN A 244 21.43 -15.48 36.79
N VAL A 245 22.30 -16.46 36.56
CA VAL A 245 23.05 -17.13 37.64
C VAL A 245 24.19 -16.28 38.20
N GLU A 246 24.69 -15.31 37.44
CA GLU A 246 25.78 -14.44 37.88
C GLU A 246 25.27 -13.34 38.81
N THR A 247 24.07 -12.82 38.53
CA THR A 247 23.43 -11.76 39.33
C THR A 247 22.38 -12.29 40.31
N ASN A 248 22.11 -13.59 40.28
CA ASN A 248 21.04 -14.25 41.04
C ASN A 248 19.67 -13.56 40.88
N THR A 249 19.37 -13.10 39.66
CA THR A 249 18.17 -12.32 39.36
C THR A 249 17.19 -13.14 38.53
N LEU A 250 16.01 -13.41 39.09
CA LEU A 250 14.92 -14.07 38.37
C LEU A 250 14.50 -13.23 37.15
N GLN A 251 14.55 -13.83 35.97
CA GLN A 251 14.12 -13.16 34.73
C GLN A 251 12.61 -13.32 34.55
N PHE A 252 12.13 -14.57 34.54
CA PHE A 252 10.70 -14.89 34.48
C PHE A 252 10.44 -16.33 34.96
N VAL A 253 9.18 -16.58 35.34
CA VAL A 253 8.57 -17.92 35.46
C VAL A 253 7.25 -17.88 34.69
N LYS A 254 7.05 -18.81 33.77
CA LYS A 254 5.91 -18.80 32.85
C LYS A 254 5.35 -20.20 32.66
N THR A 255 4.10 -20.38 33.05
CA THR A 255 3.31 -21.57 32.70
C THR A 255 2.89 -21.50 31.23
N TYR A 256 3.06 -22.60 30.49
CA TYR A 256 2.69 -22.67 29.09
C TYR A 256 1.17 -22.74 28.90
N ASP A 257 0.70 -22.09 27.84
CA ASP A 257 -0.55 -22.49 27.19
C ASP A 257 -0.23 -23.50 26.09
N THR A 258 -0.15 -24.78 26.47
CA THR A 258 0.20 -25.88 25.56
C THR A 258 -0.81 -26.09 24.43
N SER A 259 -2.04 -25.56 24.55
CA SER A 259 -3.05 -25.63 23.49
C SER A 259 -2.61 -24.91 22.20
N THR A 260 -1.69 -23.93 22.33
CA THR A 260 -1.15 -23.16 21.20
C THR A 260 -0.09 -23.90 20.38
N PHE A 261 0.36 -25.09 20.83
CA PHE A 261 1.44 -25.86 20.20
C PHE A 261 0.94 -26.90 19.19
N ASN A 262 -0.37 -26.93 18.89
CA ASN A 262 -1.00 -27.82 17.90
C ASN A 262 -0.57 -29.29 18.04
N MET A 263 -0.49 -29.76 19.29
CA MET A 263 -0.22 -31.15 19.65
C MET A 263 -1.50 -32.00 19.57
N SER A 264 -1.35 -33.33 19.57
CA SER A 264 -2.46 -34.25 19.31
C SER A 264 -3.43 -34.40 20.48
N TYR A 265 -2.94 -34.26 21.71
CA TYR A 265 -3.69 -34.53 22.94
C TYR A 265 -3.73 -33.30 23.86
N PRO A 266 -4.72 -33.18 24.76
CA PRO A 266 -4.93 -31.98 25.56
C PRO A 266 -3.96 -31.82 26.74
N LEU A 267 -3.33 -32.91 27.20
CA LEU A 267 -2.37 -32.89 28.30
C LEU A 267 -0.96 -33.18 27.77
N SER A 268 0.00 -32.44 28.30
CA SER A 268 1.39 -32.48 27.86
C SER A 268 2.29 -32.37 29.07
N GLU A 269 3.12 -33.39 29.28
CA GLU A 269 4.16 -33.38 30.29
C GLU A 269 5.40 -32.66 29.74
N ALA A 270 5.98 -31.79 30.56
CA ALA A 270 7.23 -31.10 30.27
C ALA A 270 8.40 -32.08 30.36
N GLU A 271 9.33 -32.03 29.40
CA GLU A 271 10.48 -32.94 29.40
C GLU A 271 11.78 -32.20 29.12
N THR A 272 11.94 -31.61 27.94
CA THR A 272 13.19 -30.97 27.53
C THR A 272 13.15 -29.45 27.68
N VAL A 273 14.21 -28.85 28.21
CA VAL A 273 14.56 -27.44 27.98
C VAL A 273 16.03 -27.34 27.61
N PHE A 274 16.35 -26.74 26.47
CA PHE A 274 17.73 -26.49 26.07
C PHE A 274 17.87 -25.13 25.38
N ALA A 275 18.73 -24.25 25.92
CA ALA A 275 18.97 -22.94 25.34
C ALA A 275 20.09 -22.96 24.31
N SER A 276 19.86 -22.33 23.15
CA SER A 276 20.87 -22.19 22.10
C SER A 276 20.71 -20.87 21.35
N GLY A 277 21.59 -19.91 21.66
CA GLY A 277 21.59 -18.60 21.02
C GLY A 277 20.27 -17.84 21.22
N SER A 278 19.58 -17.52 20.13
CA SER A 278 18.34 -16.73 20.13
C SER A 278 17.06 -17.58 20.27
N VAL A 279 17.18 -18.88 20.51
CA VAL A 279 16.04 -19.78 20.69
C VAL A 279 16.24 -20.69 21.90
N ILE A 280 15.14 -21.15 22.47
CA ILE A 280 15.13 -22.29 23.38
C ILE A 280 14.38 -23.44 22.74
N TYR A 281 14.87 -24.65 22.97
CA TYR A 281 14.21 -25.91 22.62
C TYR A 281 13.38 -26.36 23.81
N VAL A 282 12.12 -26.70 23.56
CA VAL A 282 11.19 -27.15 24.59
C VAL A 282 10.52 -28.44 24.11
N GLY A 283 10.57 -29.47 24.95
CA GLY A 283 10.05 -30.80 24.65
C GLY A 283 8.86 -31.15 25.51
N PHE A 284 7.88 -31.82 24.91
CA PHE A 284 6.67 -32.27 25.58
C PHE A 284 6.34 -33.72 25.23
N ASN A 285 6.09 -34.55 26.25
CA ASN A 285 5.47 -35.84 26.07
C ASN A 285 3.94 -35.68 26.07
N ASN A 286 3.30 -35.96 24.94
CA ASN A 286 1.88 -35.74 24.70
C ASN A 286 1.20 -37.09 24.44
N HIS A 287 0.29 -37.49 25.32
CA HIS A 287 -0.34 -38.81 25.28
C HIS A 287 -1.77 -38.82 25.81
N ASP A 288 -2.48 -39.95 25.66
CA ASP A 288 -3.84 -40.21 26.16
C ASP A 288 -3.96 -41.50 26.99
N SER A 289 -2.86 -41.91 27.65
CA SER A 289 -2.65 -43.16 28.40
C SER A 289 -2.40 -44.43 27.56
N SER A 290 -2.49 -44.38 26.23
CA SER A 290 -2.25 -45.54 25.36
C SER A 290 -1.08 -45.38 24.39
N THR A 291 -0.82 -44.16 23.92
CA THR A 291 0.25 -43.84 22.96
C THR A 291 0.93 -42.54 23.37
N ALA A 292 2.26 -42.52 23.45
CA ALA A 292 3.03 -41.31 23.72
C ALA A 292 3.73 -40.77 22.47
N VAL A 293 3.48 -39.49 22.19
CA VAL A 293 4.16 -38.72 21.15
C VAL A 293 4.98 -37.63 21.82
N THR A 294 6.28 -37.72 21.69
CA THR A 294 7.21 -36.66 22.07
C THR A 294 7.23 -35.60 20.97
N TYR A 295 7.04 -34.35 21.35
CA TYR A 295 7.18 -33.20 20.48
C TYR A 295 8.36 -32.34 20.92
N LEU A 296 9.09 -31.79 19.96
CA LEU A 296 10.14 -30.79 20.20
C LEU A 296 9.79 -29.51 19.44
N PHE A 297 9.84 -28.38 20.14
CA PHE A 297 9.59 -27.06 19.59
C PHE A 297 10.76 -26.13 19.84
N THR A 298 10.86 -25.09 19.03
CA THR A 298 11.71 -23.92 19.31
C THR A 298 10.84 -22.73 19.68
N LEU A 299 11.26 -21.96 20.68
CA LEU A 299 10.67 -20.67 21.05
C LEU A 299 11.72 -19.57 20.88
N PRO A 300 11.41 -18.45 20.21
CA PRO A 300 12.29 -17.29 20.18
C PRO A 300 12.52 -16.71 21.58
N VAL A 301 13.78 -16.44 21.90
CA VAL A 301 14.18 -15.65 23.07
C VAL A 301 14.05 -14.18 22.71
N VAL A 302 13.39 -13.39 23.56
CA VAL A 302 13.18 -11.95 23.36
C VAL A 302 13.89 -11.14 24.44
N ASN A 303 14.38 -9.95 24.05
CA ASN A 303 15.00 -9.02 24.99
C ASN A 303 14.11 -7.78 25.13
N ALA A 304 13.54 -7.60 26.32
CA ALA A 304 12.46 -6.65 26.59
C ALA A 304 12.77 -5.21 26.14
N SER A 305 14.01 -4.74 26.30
CA SER A 305 14.39 -3.36 25.97
C SER A 305 14.54 -3.09 24.46
N LYS A 306 15.17 -4.01 23.71
CA LYS A 306 15.48 -3.81 22.29
C LYS A 306 14.29 -4.10 21.38
N ASP A 307 13.44 -5.06 21.77
CA ASP A 307 12.30 -5.46 20.95
C ASP A 307 11.10 -4.51 21.11
N LEU A 308 10.90 -3.86 22.25
CA LEU A 308 9.80 -2.89 22.44
C LEU A 308 9.85 -1.75 21.41
N GLN A 309 11.04 -1.19 21.14
CA GLN A 309 11.23 -0.15 20.13
C GLN A 309 10.84 -0.65 18.73
N LYS A 310 11.16 -1.90 18.39
CA LYS A 310 10.79 -2.52 17.11
C LYS A 310 9.28 -2.67 16.96
N TYR A 311 8.56 -3.05 18.02
CA TYR A 311 7.10 -3.12 18.01
C TYR A 311 6.46 -1.71 17.89
N LEU A 312 7.04 -0.71 18.56
CA LEU A 312 6.63 0.69 18.41
C LEU A 312 6.81 1.20 16.97
N ASP A 313 7.95 0.90 16.36
CA ASP A 313 8.23 1.26 14.96
C ASP A 313 7.24 0.60 14.00
N THR A 314 6.92 -0.69 14.24
CA THR A 314 5.92 -1.45 13.49
C THR A 314 4.52 -0.84 13.62
N LEU A 315 4.11 -0.46 14.84
CA LEU A 315 2.84 0.24 15.10
C LEU A 315 2.78 1.59 14.37
N ASN A 316 3.85 2.38 14.42
CA ASN A 316 3.92 3.68 13.75
C ASN A 316 3.85 3.56 12.22
N ALA A 317 4.49 2.54 11.64
CA ALA A 317 4.38 2.22 10.22
C ALA A 317 2.95 1.83 9.83
N ALA A 318 2.31 0.94 10.61
CA ALA A 318 0.92 0.51 10.39
C ALA A 318 -0.07 1.69 10.49
N LYS A 319 0.10 2.57 11.48
CA LYS A 319 -0.69 3.80 11.66
C LYS A 319 -0.57 4.72 10.45
N SER A 320 0.64 4.89 9.92
CA SER A 320 0.91 5.69 8.73
C SER A 320 0.25 5.09 7.47
N ALA A 321 0.32 3.77 7.31
CA ALA A 321 -0.36 3.06 6.22
C ALA A 321 -1.88 3.21 6.30
N LEU A 322 -2.47 3.07 7.49
CA LEU A 322 -3.91 3.22 7.72
C LEU A 322 -4.40 4.63 7.34
N ALA A 323 -3.65 5.68 7.67
CA ALA A 323 -3.97 7.05 7.29
C ALA A 323 -4.00 7.26 5.77
N LYS A 324 -3.03 6.66 5.04
CA LYS A 324 -2.99 6.68 3.57
C LYS A 324 -4.19 5.92 2.98
N ALA A 325 -4.51 4.73 3.50
CA ALA A 325 -5.64 3.93 3.06
C ALA A 325 -6.99 4.63 3.28
N LYS A 326 -7.20 5.26 4.45
CA LYS A 326 -8.39 6.08 4.76
C LYS A 326 -8.56 7.24 3.77
N SER A 327 -7.46 7.94 3.45
CA SER A 327 -7.47 9.04 2.48
C SER A 327 -7.83 8.56 1.08
N ALA A 328 -7.24 7.44 0.63
CA ALA A 328 -7.55 6.82 -0.67
C ALA A 328 -9.02 6.37 -0.76
N PHE A 329 -9.54 5.70 0.28
CA PHE A 329 -10.93 5.28 0.36
C PHE A 329 -11.91 6.46 0.28
N ASN A 330 -11.68 7.50 1.09
CA ASN A 330 -12.55 8.69 1.09
C ASN A 330 -12.56 9.37 -0.29
N SER A 331 -11.41 9.41 -0.94
CA SER A 331 -11.32 9.95 -2.29
C SER A 331 -12.07 9.09 -3.31
N ALA A 332 -11.89 7.76 -3.31
CA ALA A 332 -12.59 6.84 -4.20
C ALA A 332 -14.11 6.86 -3.97
N LYS A 333 -14.55 6.96 -2.71
CA LYS A 333 -15.95 7.11 -2.32
C LYS A 333 -16.56 8.40 -2.89
N SER A 334 -15.85 9.52 -2.79
CA SER A 334 -16.30 10.80 -3.37
C SER A 334 -16.46 10.71 -4.90
N ASP A 335 -15.50 10.08 -5.57
CA ASP A 335 -15.50 9.92 -7.03
C ASP A 335 -16.64 9.00 -7.49
N TYR A 336 -16.89 7.89 -6.76
CA TYR A 336 -18.01 6.99 -7.02
C TYR A 336 -19.38 7.67 -6.81
N GLN A 337 -19.53 8.48 -5.75
CA GLN A 337 -20.75 9.25 -5.49
C GLN A 337 -21.04 10.28 -6.61
N LYS A 338 -20.01 11.00 -7.07
CA LYS A 338 -20.13 11.93 -8.22
C LYS A 338 -20.61 11.19 -9.46
N TYR A 339 -20.05 10.02 -9.77
CA TYR A 339 -20.48 9.19 -10.90
C TYR A 339 -21.97 8.80 -10.81
N GLN A 340 -22.41 8.28 -9.66
CA GLN A 340 -23.80 7.87 -9.46
C GLN A 340 -24.79 9.02 -9.73
N SER A 341 -24.44 10.25 -9.34
CA SER A 341 -25.27 11.43 -9.58
C SER A 341 -25.41 11.78 -11.07
N THR A 342 -24.33 11.66 -11.85
CA THR A 342 -24.35 11.90 -13.31
C THR A 342 -25.11 10.84 -14.10
N GLY A 343 -25.03 9.55 -13.70
CA GLY A 343 -25.77 8.47 -14.34
C GLY A 343 -27.29 8.68 -14.27
N LYS A 344 -27.81 9.10 -13.11
CA LYS A 344 -29.23 9.45 -12.93
C LYS A 344 -29.67 10.59 -13.84
N SER A 345 -28.81 11.61 -14.03
CA SER A 345 -29.11 12.75 -14.92
C SER A 345 -29.16 12.34 -16.40
N VAL A 346 -28.26 11.45 -16.86
CA VAL A 346 -28.25 10.97 -18.25
C VAL A 346 -29.51 10.17 -18.57
N VAL A 347 -29.95 9.29 -17.67
CA VAL A 347 -31.19 8.52 -17.84
C VAL A 347 -32.40 9.44 -17.94
N LYS A 348 -32.48 10.44 -17.03
CA LYS A 348 -33.54 11.46 -17.05
C LYS A 348 -33.58 12.24 -18.35
N ASP A 349 -32.46 12.81 -18.77
CA ASP A 349 -32.39 13.67 -19.96
C ASP A 349 -32.52 12.87 -21.27
N THR A 350 -32.12 11.59 -21.27
CA THR A 350 -32.36 10.66 -22.40
C THR A 350 -33.86 10.43 -22.59
N ARG A 351 -34.59 10.19 -21.49
CA ARG A 351 -36.05 10.03 -21.52
C ARG A 351 -36.75 11.33 -21.95
N GLU A 352 -36.30 12.48 -21.44
CA GLU A 352 -36.81 13.79 -21.86
C GLU A 352 -36.63 14.03 -23.38
N TYR A 353 -35.45 13.71 -23.92
CA TYR A 353 -35.18 13.81 -25.36
C TYR A 353 -36.02 12.82 -26.19
N LYS A 354 -36.16 11.56 -25.75
CA LYS A 354 -37.02 10.56 -26.42
C LYS A 354 -38.47 11.03 -26.47
N ASN A 355 -39.01 11.52 -25.36
CA ASN A 355 -40.39 12.03 -25.28
C ASN A 355 -40.58 13.24 -26.19
N ALA A 356 -39.68 14.24 -26.13
CA ALA A 356 -39.77 15.41 -27.00
C ALA A 356 -39.67 15.05 -28.50
N THR A 357 -38.88 14.04 -28.85
CA THR A 357 -38.77 13.53 -30.23
C THR A 357 -40.06 12.80 -30.67
N LYS A 358 -40.69 12.05 -29.76
CA LYS A 358 -41.98 11.40 -30.00
C LYS A 358 -43.07 12.44 -30.26
N ASP A 359 -43.14 13.50 -29.45
CA ASP A 359 -44.11 14.60 -29.62
C ASP A 359 -43.96 15.28 -30.99
N VAL A 360 -42.70 15.55 -31.41
CA VAL A 360 -42.42 16.10 -32.75
C VAL A 360 -42.94 15.19 -33.85
N LYS A 361 -42.63 13.89 -33.82
CA LYS A 361 -43.09 12.93 -34.84
C LYS A 361 -44.62 12.85 -34.90
N SER A 362 -45.29 12.83 -33.74
CA SER A 362 -46.76 12.84 -33.68
C SER A 362 -47.34 14.10 -34.31
N GLN A 363 -46.78 15.27 -34.00
CA GLN A 363 -47.25 16.53 -34.56
C GLN A 363 -46.95 16.67 -36.06
N GLU A 364 -45.82 16.14 -36.55
CA GLU A 364 -45.51 16.09 -37.98
C GLU A 364 -46.54 15.27 -38.78
N LYS A 365 -46.99 14.14 -38.22
CA LYS A 365 -48.06 13.33 -38.83
C LYS A 365 -49.38 14.11 -38.92
N LEU A 366 -49.75 14.86 -37.87
CA LEU A 366 -50.95 15.70 -37.89
C LEU A 366 -50.87 16.79 -38.96
N VAL A 367 -49.75 17.53 -39.00
CA VAL A 367 -49.51 18.56 -40.02
C VAL A 367 -49.57 17.97 -41.44
N ALA A 368 -48.95 16.82 -41.67
CA ALA A 368 -48.96 16.15 -42.97
C ALA A 368 -50.37 15.70 -43.37
N SER A 369 -51.16 15.16 -42.44
CA SER A 369 -52.56 14.77 -42.66
C SER A 369 -53.43 15.97 -43.03
N THR A 370 -53.31 17.08 -42.28
CA THR A 370 -54.06 18.32 -42.58
C THR A 370 -53.68 18.88 -43.94
N LYS A 371 -52.38 18.89 -44.31
CA LYS A 371 -51.93 19.29 -45.66
C LYS A 371 -52.55 18.44 -46.76
N LYS A 372 -52.64 17.12 -46.57
CA LYS A 372 -53.31 16.22 -47.53
C LYS A 372 -54.81 16.56 -47.67
N LYS A 373 -55.51 16.78 -46.55
CA LYS A 373 -56.92 17.20 -46.56
C LYS A 373 -57.14 18.51 -47.29
N ILE A 374 -56.29 19.52 -47.03
CA ILE A 374 -56.31 20.80 -47.75
C ILE A 374 -56.17 20.56 -49.25
N ALA A 375 -55.17 19.79 -49.69
CA ALA A 375 -54.96 19.51 -51.11
C ALA A 375 -56.17 18.86 -51.80
N ILE A 376 -56.86 17.94 -51.10
CA ILE A 376 -58.09 17.31 -51.60
C ILE A 376 -59.22 18.34 -51.71
N VAL A 377 -59.48 19.10 -50.65
CA VAL A 377 -60.55 20.12 -50.61
C VAL A 377 -60.29 21.23 -51.63
N THR A 378 -59.03 21.65 -51.83
CA THR A 378 -58.65 22.62 -52.86
C THR A 378 -59.01 22.14 -54.27
N LYS A 379 -58.75 20.86 -54.59
CA LYS A 379 -59.13 20.27 -55.88
C LYS A 379 -60.66 20.23 -56.06
N GLN A 380 -61.41 19.93 -55.00
CA GLN A 380 -62.87 19.93 -55.02
C GLN A 380 -63.43 21.35 -55.19
N TYR A 381 -62.86 22.33 -54.48
CA TYR A 381 -63.24 23.75 -54.55
C TYR A 381 -63.07 24.33 -55.95
N ALA A 382 -61.98 23.99 -56.65
CA ALA A 382 -61.71 24.44 -58.00
C ALA A 382 -62.79 24.01 -59.02
N LYS A 383 -63.48 22.88 -58.76
CA LYS A 383 -64.52 22.31 -59.64
C LYS A 383 -65.95 22.66 -59.22
N ALA A 384 -66.15 23.36 -58.09
CA ALA A 384 -67.47 23.61 -57.52
C ALA A 384 -68.03 25.00 -57.90
N THR A 385 -69.37 25.11 -57.95
CA THR A 385 -70.12 26.35 -58.19
C THR A 385 -71.22 26.54 -57.12
N GLY A 386 -71.81 27.73 -57.04
CA GLY A 386 -72.94 28.03 -56.14
C GLY A 386 -72.66 27.78 -54.65
N THR A 387 -73.67 27.27 -53.94
CA THR A 387 -73.64 27.01 -52.48
C THR A 387 -72.56 26.00 -52.07
N LYS A 388 -72.30 24.98 -52.89
CA LYS A 388 -71.25 23.97 -52.66
C LYS A 388 -69.85 24.59 -52.64
N LYS A 389 -69.59 25.57 -53.51
CA LYS A 389 -68.31 26.30 -53.54
C LYS A 389 -68.09 27.10 -52.25
N GLN A 390 -69.13 27.75 -51.74
CA GLN A 390 -69.07 28.51 -50.49
C GLN A 390 -68.82 27.60 -49.27
N ALA A 391 -69.45 26.43 -49.21
CA ALA A 391 -69.19 25.44 -48.15
C ALA A 391 -67.74 24.93 -48.15
N LEU A 392 -67.19 24.61 -49.33
CA LEU A 392 -65.80 24.18 -49.49
C LEU A 392 -64.79 25.29 -49.14
N LYS A 393 -65.13 26.56 -49.40
CA LYS A 393 -64.33 27.72 -48.96
C LYS A 393 -64.24 27.78 -47.44
N ASN A 394 -65.37 27.71 -46.74
CA ASN A 394 -65.41 27.70 -45.27
C ASN A 394 -64.62 26.52 -44.70
N GLN A 395 -64.71 25.34 -45.33
CA GLN A 395 -63.93 24.16 -44.96
C GLN A 395 -62.43 24.36 -45.16
N LEU A 396 -62.02 25.02 -46.26
CA LEU A 396 -60.62 25.36 -46.52
C LEU A 396 -60.08 26.35 -45.49
N ASP A 397 -60.85 27.38 -45.14
CA ASP A 397 -60.47 28.39 -44.14
C ASP A 397 -60.29 27.76 -42.75
N ALA A 398 -61.21 26.85 -42.36
CA ALA A 398 -61.09 26.07 -41.13
C ALA A 398 -59.84 25.18 -41.13
N LEU A 399 -59.57 24.45 -42.23
CA LEU A 399 -58.38 23.60 -42.35
C LEU A 399 -57.07 24.42 -42.33
N ASN A 400 -57.06 25.59 -42.97
CA ASN A 400 -55.90 26.49 -42.97
C ASN A 400 -55.63 27.05 -41.57
N LYS A 401 -56.67 27.38 -40.80
CA LYS A 401 -56.55 27.77 -39.39
C LYS A 401 -55.93 26.64 -38.56
N VAL A 402 -56.44 25.42 -38.71
CA VAL A 402 -55.90 24.23 -38.03
C VAL A 402 -54.43 23.98 -38.44
N LEU A 403 -54.09 24.12 -39.72
CA LEU A 403 -52.72 23.96 -40.19
C LEU A 403 -51.77 25.00 -39.56
N LYS A 404 -52.21 26.26 -39.42
CA LYS A 404 -51.44 27.33 -38.79
C LYS A 404 -51.16 27.02 -37.32
N GLU A 405 -52.18 26.59 -36.58
CA GLU A 405 -52.06 26.17 -35.18
C GLU A 405 -51.14 24.96 -35.02
N GLN A 406 -51.33 23.93 -35.84
CA GLN A 406 -50.50 22.73 -35.83
C GLN A 406 -49.04 23.00 -36.19
N SER A 407 -48.78 23.89 -37.15
CA SER A 407 -47.43 24.30 -37.56
C SER A 407 -46.75 25.14 -36.48
N GLY A 408 -47.50 26.00 -35.79
CA GLY A 408 -47.03 26.74 -34.61
C GLY A 408 -46.65 25.80 -33.46
N ALA A 409 -47.50 24.80 -33.17
CA ALA A 409 -47.20 23.76 -32.17
C ALA A 409 -45.96 22.94 -32.55
N LEU A 410 -45.84 22.53 -33.82
CA LEU A 410 -44.68 21.79 -34.32
C LEU A 410 -43.37 22.58 -34.12
N THR A 411 -43.39 23.88 -34.38
CA THR A 411 -42.23 24.76 -34.18
C THR A 411 -41.80 24.81 -32.72
N LYS A 412 -42.75 24.89 -31.78
CA LYS A 412 -42.48 24.86 -30.33
C LYS A 412 -41.89 23.50 -29.91
N LEU A 413 -42.46 22.39 -30.40
CA LEU A 413 -41.98 21.04 -30.09
C LEU A 413 -40.58 20.79 -30.64
N LYS A 414 -40.27 21.23 -31.87
CA LYS A 414 -38.92 21.17 -32.44
C LYS A 414 -37.90 21.94 -31.61
N LYS A 415 -38.28 23.12 -31.10
CA LYS A 415 -37.43 23.90 -30.18
C LYS A 415 -37.17 23.14 -28.87
N ARG A 416 -38.20 22.55 -28.28
CA ARG A 416 -38.09 21.71 -27.06
C ARG A 416 -37.15 20.52 -27.28
N ALA A 417 -37.32 19.78 -28.38
CA ALA A 417 -36.46 18.65 -28.71
C ALA A 417 -34.99 19.07 -28.92
N LYS A 418 -34.74 20.21 -29.57
CA LYS A 418 -33.39 20.78 -29.72
C LYS A 418 -32.75 21.13 -28.37
N THR A 419 -33.50 21.74 -27.46
CA THR A 419 -33.02 22.04 -26.11
C THR A 419 -32.70 20.76 -25.33
N ALA A 420 -33.58 19.75 -25.37
CA ALA A 420 -33.36 18.47 -24.72
C ALA A 420 -32.12 17.74 -25.28
N LYS A 421 -31.90 17.78 -26.60
CA LYS A 421 -30.70 17.24 -27.26
C LYS A 421 -29.42 17.91 -26.76
N ASN A 422 -29.40 19.24 -26.72
CA ASN A 422 -28.24 20.00 -26.27
C ASN A 422 -27.91 19.75 -24.79
N LYS A 423 -28.95 19.64 -23.95
CA LYS A 423 -28.80 19.31 -22.53
C LYS A 423 -28.20 17.92 -22.35
N LEU A 424 -28.76 16.90 -23.02
CA LEU A 424 -28.24 15.54 -23.01
C LEU A 424 -26.77 15.48 -23.47
N ALA A 425 -26.43 16.18 -24.55
CA ALA A 425 -25.04 16.25 -25.04
C ALA A 425 -24.09 16.85 -23.99
N SER A 426 -24.51 17.92 -23.30
CA SER A 426 -23.73 18.52 -22.23
C SER A 426 -23.51 17.58 -21.05
N VAL A 427 -24.54 16.85 -20.61
CA VAL A 427 -24.42 15.92 -19.47
C VAL A 427 -23.55 14.72 -19.85
N LYS A 428 -23.71 14.17 -21.06
CA LYS A 428 -22.82 13.11 -21.58
C LYS A 428 -21.36 13.55 -21.64
N LYS A 429 -21.08 14.78 -22.09
CA LYS A 429 -19.72 15.33 -22.09
C LYS A 429 -19.13 15.42 -20.67
N LYS A 430 -19.92 15.91 -19.70
CA LYS A 430 -19.49 15.99 -18.30
C LYS A 430 -19.20 14.61 -17.70
N GLN A 431 -20.07 13.63 -17.97
CA GLN A 431 -19.87 12.24 -17.52
C GLN A 431 -18.59 11.64 -18.12
N LEU A 432 -18.37 11.79 -19.43
CA LEU A 432 -17.17 11.30 -20.09
C LEU A 432 -15.89 11.96 -19.55
N THR A 433 -15.95 13.26 -19.24
CA THR A 433 -14.82 13.98 -18.65
C THR A 433 -14.51 13.46 -17.24
N ALA A 434 -15.55 13.27 -16.42
CA ALA A 434 -15.39 12.70 -15.09
C ALA A 434 -14.82 11.28 -15.13
N GLN A 435 -15.27 10.46 -16.10
CA GLN A 435 -14.75 9.12 -16.35
C GLN A 435 -13.25 9.17 -16.69
N LYS A 436 -12.85 9.94 -17.70
CA LYS A 436 -11.44 10.05 -18.11
C LYS A 436 -10.55 10.54 -16.96
N ASN A 437 -11.04 11.48 -16.15
CA ASN A 437 -10.30 11.98 -14.99
C ASN A 437 -10.11 10.89 -13.91
N ALA A 438 -11.12 10.05 -13.68
CA ALA A 438 -11.02 8.94 -12.72
C ALA A 438 -10.07 7.85 -13.23
N GLU A 439 -10.18 7.45 -14.50
CA GLU A 439 -9.27 6.49 -15.15
C GLU A 439 -7.81 6.97 -15.07
N ARG A 440 -7.56 8.23 -15.44
CA ARG A 440 -6.25 8.86 -15.34
C ARG A 440 -5.67 8.80 -13.93
N LYS A 441 -6.48 9.09 -12.92
CA LYS A 441 -6.04 9.13 -11.52
C LYS A 441 -5.62 7.75 -11.02
N MET A 442 -6.40 6.71 -11.33
CA MET A 442 -6.03 5.33 -10.99
C MET A 442 -4.74 4.92 -11.68
N LEU A 443 -4.62 5.24 -12.97
CA LEU A 443 -3.45 4.90 -13.74
C LEU A 443 -2.17 5.55 -13.18
N LYS A 444 -2.25 6.80 -12.73
CA LYS A 444 -1.14 7.47 -12.04
C LYS A 444 -0.78 6.84 -10.70
N GLN A 445 -1.76 6.32 -9.96
CA GLN A 445 -1.48 5.59 -8.72
C GLN A 445 -0.75 4.27 -9.01
N GLU A 446 -1.19 3.53 -10.02
CA GLU A 446 -0.51 2.31 -10.46
C GLU A 446 0.91 2.61 -10.98
N ILE A 447 1.08 3.68 -11.76
CA ILE A 447 2.40 4.14 -12.22
C ILE A 447 3.31 4.45 -11.03
N SER A 448 2.83 5.20 -10.04
CA SER A 448 3.60 5.53 -8.84
C SER A 448 4.01 4.29 -8.03
N ALA A 449 3.14 3.29 -7.92
CA ALA A 449 3.45 2.02 -7.29
C ALA A 449 4.50 1.21 -8.08
N ASN A 450 4.39 1.19 -9.41
CA ASN A 450 5.36 0.55 -10.29
C ASN A 450 6.73 1.21 -10.18
N ILE A 451 6.79 2.56 -10.23
CA ILE A 451 8.02 3.33 -10.03
C ILE A 451 8.66 2.99 -8.69
N THR A 452 7.88 2.97 -7.60
CA THR A 452 8.39 2.64 -6.26
C THR A 452 9.00 1.23 -6.22
N THR A 453 8.30 0.26 -6.80
CA THR A 453 8.76 -1.13 -6.87
C THR A 453 10.02 -1.27 -7.71
N GLU A 454 10.14 -0.47 -8.76
CA GLU A 454 11.30 -0.46 -9.64
C GLU A 454 12.52 0.20 -8.97
N LEU A 455 12.38 1.40 -8.41
CA LEU A 455 13.46 2.09 -7.72
C LEU A 455 14.01 1.28 -6.54
N ALA A 456 13.16 0.51 -5.83
CA ALA A 456 13.60 -0.37 -4.75
C ALA A 456 14.62 -1.43 -5.21
N GLN A 457 14.60 -1.83 -6.49
CA GLN A 457 15.56 -2.79 -7.05
C GLN A 457 16.94 -2.16 -7.32
N PHE A 458 17.02 -0.83 -7.29
CA PHE A 458 18.23 -0.04 -7.52
C PHE A 458 18.65 0.76 -6.28
N GLY A 459 18.26 0.30 -5.08
CA GLY A 459 18.64 0.93 -3.81
C GLY A 459 17.74 2.08 -3.35
N GLY A 460 16.66 2.39 -4.08
CA GLY A 460 15.61 3.30 -3.63
C GLY A 460 15.94 4.79 -3.69
N ASN A 461 17.02 5.19 -4.37
CA ASN A 461 17.37 6.60 -4.55
C ASN A 461 16.31 7.34 -5.38
N LYS A 462 16.18 8.66 -5.15
CA LYS A 462 15.29 9.51 -5.94
C LYS A 462 15.95 9.79 -7.29
N ASP A 463 15.33 9.29 -8.36
CA ASP A 463 15.73 9.55 -9.75
C ASP A 463 14.69 10.39 -10.49
N VAL A 464 15.04 10.81 -11.71
CA VAL A 464 14.15 11.61 -12.55
C VAL A 464 13.07 10.74 -13.18
N VAL A 465 11.81 11.13 -12.98
CA VAL A 465 10.65 10.47 -13.58
C VAL A 465 9.98 11.40 -14.58
N ILE A 466 9.75 10.88 -15.78
CA ILE A 466 8.93 11.52 -16.81
C ILE A 466 7.73 10.62 -17.12
N GLN A 467 6.51 11.18 -17.05
CA GLN A 467 5.28 10.48 -17.37
C GLN A 467 4.29 11.38 -18.12
N PRO A 468 3.45 10.89 -19.04
CA PRO A 468 2.43 11.73 -19.68
C PRO A 468 1.41 12.27 -18.67
N VAL A 469 0.92 13.49 -18.88
CA VAL A 469 -0.18 14.06 -18.08
C VAL A 469 -1.42 13.18 -18.16
N ASN A 470 -1.68 12.59 -19.34
CA ASN A 470 -2.75 11.63 -19.58
C ASN A 470 -2.14 10.27 -20.01
N PRO A 471 -1.71 9.44 -19.04
CA PRO A 471 -1.07 8.17 -19.35
C PRO A 471 -2.05 7.22 -20.07
N GLY A 472 -1.52 6.40 -20.98
CA GLY A 472 -2.30 5.41 -21.74
C GLY A 472 -2.32 4.02 -21.10
N SER A 473 -1.31 3.70 -20.29
CA SER A 473 -1.19 2.45 -19.52
C SER A 473 -0.42 2.66 -18.23
N LYS A 474 -0.42 1.64 -17.35
CA LYS A 474 0.35 1.63 -16.09
C LYS A 474 1.87 1.63 -16.29
N ASP A 475 2.31 1.43 -17.54
CA ASP A 475 3.71 1.45 -17.97
C ASP A 475 4.07 2.77 -18.66
N SER A 476 3.20 3.79 -18.61
CA SER A 476 3.42 5.10 -19.23
C SER A 476 4.30 6.00 -18.35
N TYR A 477 5.53 5.55 -18.09
CA TYR A 477 6.56 6.30 -17.38
C TYR A 477 7.94 5.90 -17.87
N VAL A 478 8.92 6.78 -17.69
CA VAL A 478 10.34 6.52 -17.89
C VAL A 478 11.08 7.05 -16.67
N ILE A 479 11.99 6.24 -16.13
CA ILE A 479 12.93 6.61 -15.08
C ILE A 479 14.27 6.87 -15.77
N ILE A 480 14.86 8.03 -15.50
CA ILE A 480 16.21 8.40 -15.91
C ILE A 480 17.03 8.52 -14.63
N PHE A 481 18.04 7.67 -14.52
CA PHE A 481 19.06 7.77 -13.48
C PHE A 481 19.96 8.93 -13.89
N ALA A 482 19.72 10.09 -13.30
CA ALA A 482 20.34 11.34 -13.72
C ALA A 482 21.72 11.48 -13.07
N ASP A 483 22.72 11.76 -13.90
CA ASP A 483 24.04 12.20 -13.46
C ASP A 483 24.01 13.71 -13.17
N GLU A 484 23.23 14.47 -13.96
CA GLU A 484 23.12 15.93 -13.88
C GLU A 484 21.72 16.42 -14.28
N GLU A 485 21.23 17.47 -13.61
CA GLU A 485 19.98 18.18 -13.91
C GLU A 485 20.22 19.70 -13.96
N ASP A 486 20.24 20.27 -15.16
CA ASP A 486 20.41 21.72 -15.38
C ASP A 486 19.07 22.42 -15.56
N ILE A 487 18.77 23.39 -14.70
CA ILE A 487 17.51 24.15 -14.73
C ILE A 487 17.81 25.58 -15.16
N THR A 488 17.42 25.94 -16.38
CA THR A 488 17.72 27.25 -16.98
C THR A 488 16.44 28.04 -17.27
N PRO A 489 16.17 29.14 -16.56
CA PRO A 489 15.16 30.10 -16.98
C PRO A 489 15.59 30.79 -18.27
N THR A 490 14.80 30.67 -19.33
CA THR A 490 15.10 31.40 -20.58
C THR A 490 14.49 32.80 -20.54
N ALA A 491 15.15 33.78 -21.14
CA ALA A 491 14.61 35.13 -21.34
C ALA A 491 15.04 35.65 -22.70
N THR A 492 14.08 36.11 -23.49
CA THR A 492 14.39 36.77 -24.77
C THR A 492 14.68 38.23 -24.49
N VAL A 493 15.96 38.62 -24.64
CA VAL A 493 16.41 40.00 -24.50
C VAL A 493 16.83 40.52 -25.87
N ASN A 494 16.23 41.62 -26.32
CA ASN A 494 16.65 42.28 -27.56
C ASN A 494 18.05 42.89 -27.39
N SER A 495 18.96 42.58 -28.32
CA SER A 495 20.35 43.05 -28.34
C SER A 495 20.60 44.28 -29.23
N TYR A 496 19.57 44.86 -29.85
CA TYR A 496 19.68 46.05 -30.72
C TYR A 496 18.98 47.30 -30.14
N PRO A 497 19.55 48.52 -30.32
CA PRO A 497 18.89 49.77 -29.94
C PRO A 497 17.61 50.00 -30.74
N VAL A 498 16.52 50.31 -30.06
CA VAL A 498 15.28 50.79 -30.69
C VAL A 498 15.57 52.17 -31.29
N ILE A 499 15.42 52.31 -32.62
CA ILE A 499 15.54 53.61 -33.31
C ILE A 499 14.63 54.63 -32.61
N LYS A 500 15.21 55.76 -32.19
CA LYS A 500 14.51 56.88 -31.55
C LYS A 500 13.37 57.35 -32.46
N GLY A 501 12.11 57.09 -32.06
CA GLY A 501 10.91 57.62 -32.74
C GLY A 501 9.82 56.61 -33.10
N GLN A 502 10.03 55.31 -32.92
CA GLN A 502 8.98 54.29 -33.12
C GLN A 502 8.33 53.90 -31.78
N PRO A 503 6.98 53.80 -31.69
CA PRO A 503 6.31 53.30 -30.49
C PRO A 503 6.39 51.77 -30.45
N LEU A 504 7.58 51.25 -30.13
CA LEU A 504 7.75 49.86 -29.71
C LEU A 504 8.34 49.87 -28.30
N ASN A 505 7.47 49.64 -27.32
CA ASN A 505 7.84 49.42 -25.94
C ASN A 505 8.29 47.96 -25.78
N THR A 506 9.60 47.70 -25.84
CA THR A 506 10.27 46.54 -25.22
C THR A 506 9.43 45.25 -25.12
N ILE A 507 9.57 44.32 -26.06
CA ILE A 507 9.17 42.93 -25.81
C ILE A 507 10.36 42.25 -25.13
N THR A 508 10.52 42.47 -23.82
CA THR A 508 11.24 41.51 -22.97
C THR A 508 10.19 40.54 -22.47
N SER A 509 10.20 39.31 -22.97
CA SER A 509 9.36 38.24 -22.44
C SER A 509 10.24 37.31 -21.61
N TYR A 510 9.83 37.06 -20.35
CA TYR A 510 10.28 35.86 -19.66
C TYR A 510 9.93 34.65 -20.54
N GLY A 511 10.94 33.86 -20.90
CA GLY A 511 10.76 32.60 -21.62
C GLY A 511 10.32 31.49 -20.66
N THR A 512 10.26 30.27 -21.17
CA THR A 512 9.95 29.07 -20.39
C THR A 512 11.18 28.63 -19.59
N THR A 513 10.97 27.98 -18.45
CA THR A 513 12.07 27.27 -17.79
C THR A 513 12.35 26.01 -18.59
N GLN A 514 13.60 25.86 -19.02
CA GLN A 514 14.10 24.66 -19.68
C GLN A 514 14.84 23.81 -18.66
N ILE A 515 14.71 22.50 -18.75
CA ILE A 515 15.43 21.53 -17.94
C ILE A 515 16.18 20.58 -18.86
N THR A 516 17.48 20.44 -18.68
CA THR A 516 18.30 19.44 -19.37
C THR A 516 18.74 18.39 -18.36
N ILE A 517 18.44 17.12 -18.66
CA ILE A 517 18.78 15.97 -17.83
C ILE A 517 19.79 15.14 -18.62
N THR A 518 20.95 14.89 -18.02
CA THR A 518 21.97 13.96 -18.56
C THR A 518 22.07 12.77 -17.62
N GLY A 519 22.06 11.56 -18.18
CA GLY A 519 22.18 10.34 -17.40
C GLY A 519 21.86 9.11 -18.23
N HIS A 520 21.16 8.13 -17.65
CA HIS A 520 20.85 6.89 -18.35
C HIS A 520 19.53 6.24 -17.96
N ILE A 521 18.98 5.46 -18.89
CA ILE A 521 17.87 4.53 -18.66
C ILE A 521 18.47 3.15 -18.37
N GLN A 522 18.25 2.63 -17.17
CA GLN A 522 18.74 1.32 -16.75
C GLN A 522 17.60 0.28 -16.70
N GLY A 523 17.97 -0.98 -16.91
CA GLY A 523 17.13 -2.13 -16.57
C GLY A 523 17.96 -3.26 -15.94
N LYS A 524 17.29 -4.35 -15.57
CA LYS A 524 18.00 -5.54 -15.07
C LYS A 524 18.95 -6.11 -16.14
N PRO A 525 19.99 -6.86 -15.74
CA PRO A 525 20.74 -7.71 -16.67
C PRO A 525 19.78 -8.52 -17.55
N ASN A 526 20.06 -8.61 -18.85
CA ASN A 526 19.25 -9.30 -19.86
C ASN A 526 17.85 -8.70 -20.15
N SER A 527 17.57 -7.46 -19.75
CA SER A 527 16.29 -6.78 -20.00
C SER A 527 16.32 -5.77 -21.16
N LEU A 528 17.18 -5.98 -22.16
CA LEU A 528 17.41 -5.01 -23.25
C LEU A 528 16.12 -4.56 -23.96
N GLU A 529 15.18 -5.49 -24.17
CA GLU A 529 13.89 -5.21 -24.81
C GLU A 529 13.00 -4.25 -24.00
N SER A 530 13.03 -4.33 -22.67
CA SER A 530 12.23 -3.43 -21.82
C SER A 530 12.82 -2.03 -21.77
N ILE A 531 14.16 -1.92 -21.78
CA ILE A 531 14.88 -0.65 -21.80
C ILE A 531 14.67 0.06 -23.15
N LYS A 532 14.76 -0.67 -24.26
CA LYS A 532 14.44 -0.15 -25.60
C LYS A 532 13.00 0.37 -25.68
N LYS A 533 12.02 -0.34 -25.11
CA LYS A 533 10.63 0.13 -25.05
C LYS A 533 10.46 1.43 -24.28
N ARG A 534 11.27 1.67 -23.24
CA ARG A 534 11.24 2.94 -22.48
C ARG A 534 11.82 4.08 -23.29
N TRP A 535 12.95 3.85 -23.95
CA TRP A 535 13.55 4.80 -24.87
C TRP A 535 12.58 5.20 -25.99
N THR A 536 11.97 4.22 -26.68
CA THR A 536 11.00 4.49 -27.74
C THR A 536 9.76 5.25 -27.25
N LYS A 537 9.32 5.05 -26.00
CA LYS A 537 8.23 5.85 -25.42
C LYS A 537 8.63 7.32 -25.25
N LEU A 538 9.83 7.57 -24.74
CA LEU A 538 10.32 8.93 -24.54
C LEU A 538 10.47 9.66 -25.89
N GLN A 539 11.02 8.98 -26.90
CA GLN A 539 11.07 9.48 -28.27
C GLN A 539 9.66 9.78 -28.81
N HIS A 540 8.72 8.85 -28.63
CA HIS A 540 7.33 9.04 -29.05
C HIS A 540 6.71 10.28 -28.38
N TRP A 541 6.97 10.51 -27.09
CA TRP A 541 6.45 11.68 -26.39
C TRP A 541 7.05 12.99 -26.91
N CYS A 542 8.35 12.99 -27.23
CA CYS A 542 9.04 14.11 -27.89
C CYS A 542 8.46 14.38 -29.30
N GLU A 543 8.47 13.38 -30.19
CA GLU A 543 8.02 13.50 -31.58
C GLU A 543 6.56 13.94 -31.73
N ASN A 544 5.71 13.56 -30.79
CA ASN A 544 4.28 13.85 -30.83
C ASN A 544 3.87 15.02 -29.92
N MET A 545 4.83 15.72 -29.31
CA MET A 545 4.59 16.83 -28.40
C MET A 545 3.58 16.45 -27.30
N ILE A 546 3.75 15.24 -26.75
CA ILE A 546 2.91 14.75 -25.67
C ILE A 546 3.28 15.51 -24.41
N GLU A 547 2.27 16.09 -23.78
CA GLU A 547 2.44 16.78 -22.51
C GLU A 547 2.79 15.78 -21.40
N VAL A 548 3.89 16.05 -20.71
CA VAL A 548 4.44 15.21 -19.64
C VAL A 548 4.52 15.96 -18.31
N GLU A 549 4.54 15.18 -17.24
CA GLU A 549 4.91 15.58 -15.90
C GLU A 549 6.36 15.15 -15.67
N TYR A 550 7.14 16.07 -15.12
CA TYR A 550 8.52 15.85 -14.75
C TYR A 550 8.64 15.93 -13.22
N SER A 551 9.39 14.99 -12.65
CA SER A 551 9.70 14.90 -11.23
C SER A 551 11.16 14.49 -11.06
N GLY A 552 12.01 15.44 -10.71
CA GLY A 552 13.41 15.24 -10.33
C GLY A 552 13.74 16.10 -9.10
N SER A 553 14.86 16.82 -9.15
CA SER A 553 15.23 17.81 -8.13
C SER A 553 14.18 18.93 -7.96
N VAL A 554 13.49 19.26 -9.05
CA VAL A 554 12.26 20.06 -9.05
C VAL A 554 11.14 19.28 -9.72
N SER A 555 9.90 19.79 -9.70
CA SER A 555 8.78 19.11 -10.37
C SER A 555 7.87 20.09 -11.07
N ASN A 556 7.28 19.65 -12.18
CA ASN A 556 6.27 20.39 -12.91
C ASN A 556 5.29 19.44 -13.61
N THR A 557 4.00 19.77 -13.55
CA THR A 557 2.91 18.96 -14.11
C THR A 557 2.63 19.23 -15.59
N HIS A 558 3.30 20.22 -16.19
CA HIS A 558 3.07 20.67 -17.56
C HIS A 558 4.41 20.94 -18.24
N CYS A 559 4.98 19.92 -18.87
CA CYS A 559 6.21 20.00 -19.65
C CYS A 559 6.01 19.40 -21.05
N LEU A 560 6.88 19.79 -21.99
CA LEU A 560 7.06 19.12 -23.28
C LEU A 560 8.50 18.66 -23.40
N VAL A 561 8.71 17.47 -23.96
CA VAL A 561 10.06 16.98 -24.29
C VAL A 561 10.48 17.63 -25.60
N GLU A 562 11.39 18.59 -25.54
CA GLU A 562 11.92 19.29 -26.70
C GLU A 562 12.89 18.41 -27.48
N THR A 563 13.84 17.79 -26.77
CA THR A 563 14.81 16.87 -27.35
C THR A 563 15.00 15.64 -26.46
N ALA A 564 15.13 14.47 -27.07
CA ALA A 564 15.58 13.24 -26.42
C ALA A 564 16.65 12.59 -27.30
N THR A 565 17.91 12.63 -26.86
CA THR A 565 19.05 12.09 -27.61
C THR A 565 19.71 10.94 -26.85
N GLN A 566 20.19 9.94 -27.59
CA GLN A 566 21.00 8.84 -27.06
C GLN A 566 22.44 9.03 -27.52
N THR A 567 23.41 8.91 -26.61
CA THR A 567 24.83 8.82 -26.97
C THR A 567 25.20 7.36 -27.27
N HIS A 568 25.98 7.13 -28.33
CA HIS A 568 26.36 5.79 -28.80
C HIS A 568 27.84 5.51 -28.58
N ASP A 569 28.39 5.95 -27.44
CA ASP A 569 29.84 5.93 -27.23
C ASP A 569 30.37 4.57 -26.74
N LYS A 570 29.51 3.69 -26.18
CA LYS A 570 29.87 2.32 -25.72
C LYS A 570 28.70 1.35 -25.83
N ASP A 571 29.01 0.08 -26.09
CA ASP A 571 28.03 -1.03 -26.05
C ASP A 571 27.70 -1.40 -24.61
N TYR A 572 26.52 -0.98 -24.13
CA TYR A 572 26.02 -1.33 -22.81
C TYR A 572 24.94 -2.43 -22.92
N ASN A 573 25.11 -3.52 -22.17
CA ASN A 573 24.16 -4.65 -22.20
C ASN A 573 22.84 -4.38 -21.44
N ASN A 574 22.79 -3.34 -20.60
CA ASN A 574 21.66 -3.06 -19.70
C ASN A 574 21.43 -1.57 -19.40
N VAL A 575 22.01 -0.67 -20.20
CA VAL A 575 21.94 0.78 -20.00
C VAL A 575 21.80 1.49 -21.36
N ILE A 576 20.97 2.53 -21.42
CA ILE A 576 20.91 3.47 -22.55
C ILE A 576 21.25 4.87 -22.01
N PRO A 577 22.42 5.44 -22.31
CA PRO A 577 22.72 6.82 -21.92
C PRO A 577 21.86 7.80 -22.74
N VAL A 578 21.31 8.79 -22.05
CA VAL A 578 20.36 9.75 -22.64
C VAL A 578 20.63 11.17 -22.17
N THR A 579 20.35 12.13 -23.06
CA THR A 579 20.21 13.54 -22.72
C THR A 579 18.81 13.99 -23.14
N VAL A 580 18.06 14.60 -22.21
CA VAL A 580 16.66 14.96 -22.40
C VAL A 580 16.46 16.40 -22.02
N THR A 581 15.86 17.18 -22.91
CA THR A 581 15.52 18.58 -22.66
C THR A 581 14.01 18.75 -22.59
N LEU A 582 13.53 19.40 -21.54
CA LEU A 582 12.12 19.65 -21.25
C LEU A 582 11.87 21.16 -21.17
N ASP A 583 10.75 21.60 -21.74
CA ASP A 583 10.24 22.97 -21.58
C ASP A 583 9.02 23.00 -20.69
N TYR A 584 8.99 23.91 -19.72
CA TYR A 584 7.78 24.20 -18.93
C TYR A 584 6.72 24.88 -19.78
N VAL A 585 5.49 24.37 -19.74
CA VAL A 585 4.38 24.88 -20.52
C VAL A 585 3.33 25.53 -19.64
N ASN A 586 3.06 26.81 -19.92
CA ASN A 586 1.91 27.52 -19.36
C ASN A 586 0.82 27.63 -20.42
N TRP A 587 -0.17 26.75 -20.36
CA TRP A 587 -1.30 26.82 -21.28
C TRP A 587 -2.17 28.06 -21.01
N ALA A 588 -2.44 28.84 -22.05
CA ALA A 588 -3.41 29.92 -21.97
C ALA A 588 -4.83 29.35 -21.77
N ASP A 589 -5.51 29.83 -20.73
CA ASP A 589 -6.88 29.41 -20.43
C ASP A 589 -7.81 29.96 -21.53
N SER A 590 -8.21 29.11 -22.49
CA SER A 590 -9.01 29.49 -23.67
C SER A 590 -10.46 29.91 -23.35
N ASN A 591 -10.75 30.21 -22.08
CA ASN A 591 -12.01 30.74 -21.56
C ASN A 591 -12.27 32.19 -21.98
N ILE A 592 -12.03 32.53 -23.25
CA ILE A 592 -12.76 33.63 -23.90
C ILE A 592 -14.23 33.20 -23.91
N LYS A 593 -14.95 33.56 -22.83
CA LYS A 593 -16.41 33.55 -22.81
C LYS A 593 -16.83 34.39 -24.01
N LYS A 594 -17.20 33.75 -25.13
CA LYS A 594 -17.89 34.43 -26.23
C LYS A 594 -19.04 35.18 -25.58
N LYS A 595 -18.92 36.51 -25.47
CA LYS A 595 -19.96 37.37 -24.88
C LYS A 595 -21.24 36.97 -25.58
N LYS A 596 -22.16 36.33 -24.85
CA LYS A 596 -23.48 36.01 -25.38
C LYS A 596 -24.05 37.33 -25.90
N LYS A 597 -24.24 37.43 -27.22
CA LYS A 597 -24.98 38.52 -27.84
C LYS A 597 -26.34 38.54 -27.14
N LYS A 598 -26.56 39.53 -26.26
CA LYS A 598 -27.86 39.73 -25.60
C LYS A 598 -28.85 40.12 -26.69
N THR A 599 -29.55 39.15 -27.24
CA THR A 599 -30.81 39.39 -27.94
C THR A 599 -31.86 39.63 -26.87
N SER A 600 -32.16 40.90 -26.60
CA SER A 600 -33.19 41.32 -25.68
C SER A 600 -34.58 41.06 -26.28
N SER A 601 -35.20 39.96 -25.89
CA SER A 601 -36.65 39.79 -25.95
C SER A 601 -37.16 39.65 -24.53
N GLY A 602 -37.52 40.78 -23.92
CA GLY A 602 -38.08 40.84 -22.58
C GLY A 602 -38.95 42.08 -22.44
N LYS A 603 -40.25 41.85 -22.21
CA LYS A 603 -41.32 42.83 -22.00
C LYS A 603 -40.93 43.94 -21.03
N LYS A 604 -41.26 45.18 -21.41
CA LYS A 604 -41.25 46.36 -20.53
C LYS A 604 -42.31 46.19 -19.44
N ASN A 605 -41.89 46.06 -18.19
CA ASN A 605 -42.67 46.54 -17.06
C ASN A 605 -42.12 47.91 -16.66
N LYS A 606 -43.02 48.89 -16.59
CA LYS A 606 -42.75 50.25 -16.13
C LYS A 606 -42.67 50.24 -14.60
N THR A 607 -41.59 50.76 -14.06
CA THR A 607 -41.56 51.40 -12.74
C THR A 607 -40.69 52.64 -12.84
N ALA A 608 -41.22 53.74 -12.33
CA ALA A 608 -40.66 55.08 -12.40
C ALA A 608 -39.65 55.33 -11.28
N GLY A 609 -38.69 56.22 -11.53
CA GLY A 609 -38.05 57.03 -10.49
C GLY A 609 -36.60 56.70 -10.14
N ALA A 610 -35.66 57.25 -10.91
CA ALA A 610 -34.42 57.87 -10.39
C ALA A 610 -33.73 58.64 -11.53
N GLY A 611 -33.66 59.96 -11.39
CA GLY A 611 -33.19 60.88 -12.43
C GLY A 611 -31.77 60.59 -12.91
N HIS A 612 -31.60 60.52 -14.23
CA HIS A 612 -30.31 60.71 -14.89
C HIS A 612 -30.49 61.86 -15.88
N LYS A 613 -29.75 62.96 -15.64
CA LYS A 613 -29.70 64.13 -16.53
C LYS A 613 -29.46 63.66 -17.97
N LYS A 614 -30.31 64.10 -18.90
CA LYS A 614 -30.06 63.94 -20.35
C LYS A 614 -28.71 64.58 -20.68
N SER A 615 -27.72 63.79 -21.06
CA SER A 615 -26.51 64.33 -21.68
C SER A 615 -26.88 64.94 -23.03
N SER A 616 -26.62 66.23 -23.20
CA SER A 616 -26.76 66.91 -24.49
C SER A 616 -25.81 66.28 -25.50
N LYS A 617 -26.32 65.88 -26.67
CA LYS A 617 -25.47 65.33 -27.73
C LYS A 617 -24.53 66.43 -28.25
N LYS A 618 -23.23 66.17 -28.34
CA LYS A 618 -22.25 67.13 -28.90
C LYS A 618 -21.65 66.59 -30.19
N TYR A 619 -21.41 67.50 -31.13
CA TYR A 619 -20.97 67.19 -32.49
C TYR A 619 -19.78 68.06 -32.88
N ILE A 620 -18.96 67.57 -33.82
CA ILE A 620 -17.99 68.34 -34.59
C ILE A 620 -18.28 68.19 -36.08
N THR A 621 -17.87 69.14 -36.90
CA THR A 621 -17.89 68.99 -38.37
C THR A 621 -16.59 68.33 -38.81
N VAL A 622 -16.67 67.19 -39.51
CA VAL A 622 -15.51 66.45 -40.01
C VAL A 622 -14.76 67.30 -41.04
N LYS A 623 -13.47 67.49 -40.85
CA LYS A 623 -12.57 68.12 -41.83
C LYS A 623 -11.71 67.07 -42.54
N ALA A 624 -11.16 67.40 -43.71
CA ALA A 624 -10.21 66.52 -44.38
C ALA A 624 -9.03 66.23 -43.43
N GLY A 625 -8.71 64.95 -43.23
CA GLY A 625 -7.66 64.50 -42.31
C GLY A 625 -8.11 64.18 -40.87
N ASP A 626 -9.41 64.36 -40.55
CA ASP A 626 -9.99 63.84 -39.31
C ASP A 626 -10.14 62.32 -39.37
N THR A 627 -9.77 61.65 -38.27
CA THR A 627 -9.99 60.22 -38.07
C THR A 627 -10.74 59.99 -36.78
N TYR A 628 -11.50 58.89 -36.67
CA TYR A 628 -12.13 58.55 -35.39
C TYR A 628 -11.09 58.38 -34.30
N TRP A 629 -9.87 57.97 -34.63
CA TRP A 629 -8.79 57.84 -33.67
C TRP A 629 -8.38 59.20 -33.08
N LYS A 630 -8.16 60.23 -33.93
CA LYS A 630 -7.85 61.60 -33.47
C LYS A 630 -8.97 62.16 -32.59
N VAL A 631 -10.22 61.88 -32.93
CA VAL A 631 -11.40 62.37 -32.21
C VAL A 631 -11.66 61.59 -30.92
N ALA A 632 -11.40 60.28 -30.93
CA ALA A 632 -11.44 59.40 -29.77
C ALA A 632 -10.46 59.87 -28.68
N GLN A 633 -9.21 60.16 -29.08
CA GLN A 633 -8.22 60.71 -28.15
C GLN A 633 -8.61 62.11 -27.66
N LYS A 634 -9.01 63.01 -28.56
CA LYS A 634 -9.34 64.40 -28.20
C LYS A 634 -10.51 64.53 -27.22
N TYR A 635 -11.50 63.65 -27.31
CA TYR A 635 -12.70 63.72 -26.48
C TYR A 635 -12.85 62.57 -25.49
N ASN A 636 -11.80 61.77 -25.30
CA ASN A 636 -11.73 60.63 -24.39
C ASN A 636 -12.93 59.66 -24.52
N VAL A 637 -13.19 59.24 -25.77
CA VAL A 637 -14.21 58.25 -26.12
C VAL A 637 -13.57 57.17 -26.97
N SER A 638 -14.12 55.95 -26.98
CA SER A 638 -13.55 54.90 -27.83
C SER A 638 -13.96 55.06 -29.30
N VAL A 639 -13.13 54.62 -30.23
CA VAL A 639 -13.46 54.56 -31.66
C VAL A 639 -14.77 53.76 -31.87
N SER A 640 -14.95 52.67 -31.12
CA SER A 640 -16.18 51.87 -31.17
C SER A 640 -17.44 52.65 -30.73
N GLN A 641 -17.31 53.57 -29.76
CA GLN A 641 -18.42 54.46 -29.38
C GLN A 641 -18.73 55.47 -30.51
N LEU A 642 -17.71 56.03 -31.15
CA LEU A 642 -17.86 56.96 -32.27
C LEU A 642 -18.51 56.27 -33.49
N GLU A 643 -18.04 55.08 -33.87
CA GLU A 643 -18.65 54.27 -34.94
C GLU A 643 -20.12 53.98 -34.65
N LYS A 644 -20.44 53.61 -33.40
CA LYS A 644 -21.81 53.31 -32.99
C LYS A 644 -22.72 54.54 -33.02
N TRP A 645 -22.20 55.72 -32.67
CA TRP A 645 -23.00 56.94 -32.64
C TRP A 645 -23.23 57.55 -34.02
N ASN A 646 -22.32 57.32 -34.97
CA ASN A 646 -22.33 57.97 -36.28
C ASN A 646 -22.67 57.02 -37.44
N GLY A 647 -22.53 55.71 -37.25
CA GLY A 647 -22.84 54.70 -38.26
C GLY A 647 -21.87 54.63 -39.44
N TRP A 648 -20.74 55.34 -39.37
CA TRP A 648 -19.68 55.27 -40.39
C TRP A 648 -18.57 54.33 -39.93
N SER A 649 -17.93 53.65 -40.88
CA SER A 649 -16.72 52.86 -40.64
C SER A 649 -15.55 53.77 -40.27
N ALA A 650 -14.66 53.34 -39.37
CA ALA A 650 -13.41 54.04 -39.08
C ALA A 650 -12.51 54.28 -40.30
N THR A 651 -12.69 53.50 -41.36
CA THR A 651 -11.94 53.63 -42.62
C THR A 651 -12.59 54.56 -43.64
N LYS A 652 -13.83 55.03 -43.41
CA LYS A 652 -14.57 55.88 -44.35
C LYS A 652 -15.42 56.91 -43.59
N ILE A 653 -14.78 57.99 -43.15
CA ILE A 653 -15.42 59.10 -42.45
C ILE A 653 -15.77 60.20 -43.47
N PRO A 654 -17.06 60.55 -43.66
CA PRO A 654 -17.46 61.54 -44.66
C PRO A 654 -17.08 62.96 -44.21
N VAL A 655 -16.23 63.63 -44.99
CA VAL A 655 -15.85 65.03 -44.77
C VAL A 655 -17.07 65.95 -44.90
N GLY A 656 -17.14 66.99 -44.06
CA GLY A 656 -18.23 67.96 -44.03
C GLY A 656 -19.48 67.53 -43.25
N LYS A 657 -19.54 66.28 -42.74
CA LYS A 657 -20.68 65.80 -41.93
C LYS A 657 -20.48 66.08 -40.44
N LYS A 658 -21.59 66.16 -39.69
CA LYS A 658 -21.57 66.32 -38.23
C LYS A 658 -21.35 64.97 -37.56
N MET A 659 -20.20 64.82 -36.90
CA MET A 659 -19.81 63.64 -36.15
C MET A 659 -20.07 63.84 -34.65
N ARG A 660 -20.90 62.98 -34.08
CA ARG A 660 -21.21 62.94 -32.65
C ARG A 660 -20.05 62.36 -31.86
N TYR A 661 -19.67 63.05 -30.78
CA TYR A 661 -18.65 62.59 -29.82
C TYR A 661 -19.14 62.55 -28.36
N LYS A 662 -20.35 63.04 -28.06
CA LYS A 662 -21.00 62.91 -26.73
C LYS A 662 -22.51 62.75 -26.89
#